data_AF-F7V5Q6-F1
#
_entry.id   AF-F7V5Q6-F1
#
_cell.length_a   1.000
_cell.length_b   1.000
_cell.length_c   1.000
_cell.angle_alpha   90.00
_cell.angle_beta   90.00
_cell.angle_gamma   90.00
#
_symmetry.space_group_name_H-M   'P 1'
#
loop_
_entity.id
_entity.type
_entity.pdbx_description
1 polymer ?
#
loop_
_entity_poly.entity_id
_entity_poly.type
_entity_poly.pdbx_seq_one_letter_code
_entity_poly.pdbx_strand_id
1 'polypeptide(L)'
;MKRAKALAILMACAITGTLAPTVLAAGPKTSDTAPAGTQDLDFSTASSTALTVKVDGKPKKVTMYEDCYVKHPTNVATVQNEDRIDQKLSIYVPENATSSSPILLYVNNAGWMSDAYAARTQVVNGKNYFSTSNTDKIGKALKKGYVIVSYGCRSRADKTDPAGKHISHSPATMTDTKAVIRYLRANASRLKAGNPERIVVTGTSGGGALSTIIAASGNSSDYFQSLYEIGAAGITKHSNGTYTSSIRDDVFATIAYCPINDLREADAAYEWTYQNTRNALYADKELADTGVDGKGNLFQDPLGMKLNGYNFTQQEAQAASKALALQYGQYVNHLGLKLDDGKTPLTSENLKDAVISLLKDEIRESADEIGGAQMQADVTGKFPAASDASVPAARNQDWITFRSEGSGPRASVTVDPASFNYDRYLYYIASNKTLKVPMAFSNVGMGIAGQNEDNLFGTDDQAYTPYEFYSWNNDKDSKNSAGKDETGKTWDEFMKTKEGKALALQLEMASPIPYLTNQTISGSKDSLGDSAPYWYVRHGMADRDTSFALQTVLRYAMTNDSSIKDANFEFAWLKPHSGDYDVQEAYSWLEDAVKTADAEDAAKKPSAPKPNKKRKTQTIRVSKKYLKKTYKARALKKSSKRFKLKVSVKGKAPVTFTRKSGSKKISVSRKGTVRIPKGLKKGTYKIKIKIRAAATKTYQAKTLTKTLTIRIR
;
A
#
# COMPACT_ATOMS: atom_id res chain seq x y z
N MET A 1 -5.51 43.16 30.00
CA MET A 1 -4.46 42.16 29.77
C MET A 1 -4.75 40.88 30.56
N LYS A 2 -5.50 39.93 29.99
CA LYS A 2 -5.59 38.54 30.44
C LYS A 2 -5.80 37.69 29.20
N ARG A 3 -4.82 36.82 28.90
CA ARG A 3 -4.79 35.91 27.75
C ARG A 3 -5.81 34.79 27.97
N ALA A 4 -6.80 34.68 27.09
CA ALA A 4 -7.68 33.53 26.99
C ALA A 4 -6.91 32.40 26.27
N LYS A 5 -6.82 31.22 26.91
CA LYS A 5 -6.35 29.99 26.29
C LYS A 5 -7.51 29.39 25.51
N ALA A 6 -7.37 29.29 24.19
CA ALA A 6 -8.23 28.46 23.35
C ALA A 6 -7.89 26.98 23.63
N LEU A 7 -8.90 26.22 24.05
CA LEU A 7 -8.83 24.77 24.23
C LEU A 7 -9.44 24.15 22.97
N ALA A 8 -8.61 23.60 22.08
CA ALA A 8 -9.07 22.80 20.96
C ALA A 8 -9.53 21.44 21.50
N ILE A 9 -10.84 21.17 21.42
CA ILE A 9 -11.44 19.89 21.81
C ILE A 9 -11.28 18.96 20.60
N LEU A 10 -10.31 18.05 20.67
CA LEU A 10 -10.25 16.87 19.79
C LEU A 10 -11.38 15.92 20.21
N MET A 11 -12.48 15.87 19.46
CA MET A 11 -13.45 14.78 19.57
C MET A 11 -12.85 13.53 18.89
N ALA A 12 -12.11 12.75 19.67
CA ALA A 12 -11.86 11.36 19.33
C ALA A 12 -13.18 10.59 19.47
N CYS A 13 -13.66 9.97 18.38
CA CYS A 13 -14.77 9.02 18.46
C CYS A 13 -14.41 7.93 19.47
N ALA A 14 -15.25 7.81 20.49
CA ALA A 14 -15.06 6.91 21.62
C ALA A 14 -15.07 5.44 21.15
N ILE A 15 -13.90 4.82 21.14
CA ILE A 15 -13.80 3.38 21.40
C ILE A 15 -14.01 3.24 22.91
N THR A 16 -15.18 2.75 23.33
CA THR A 16 -15.45 2.46 24.74
C THR A 16 -14.54 1.32 25.22
N GLY A 17 -13.40 1.70 25.78
CA GLY A 17 -12.50 0.84 26.53
C GLY A 17 -11.77 1.71 27.55
N THR A 18 -12.28 1.75 28.77
CA THR A 18 -11.70 2.49 29.89
C THR A 18 -10.32 1.94 30.24
N LEU A 19 -9.27 2.67 29.85
CA LEU A 19 -7.95 2.57 30.47
C LEU A 19 -7.63 3.92 31.10
N ALA A 20 -7.71 3.97 32.42
CA ALA A 20 -7.21 5.11 33.18
C ALA A 20 -5.70 5.26 32.95
N PRO A 21 -5.18 6.48 32.69
CA PRO A 21 -3.75 6.69 32.55
C PRO A 21 -3.08 6.53 33.92
N THR A 22 -2.30 5.46 34.09
CA THR A 22 -1.35 5.34 35.20
C THR A 22 -0.25 6.37 35.02
N VAL A 23 -0.19 7.33 35.94
CA VAL A 23 0.87 8.34 36.04
C VAL A 23 2.19 7.64 36.34
N LEU A 24 3.06 7.50 35.34
CA LEU A 24 4.47 7.13 35.54
C LEU A 24 5.24 8.37 36.02
N ALA A 25 6.01 8.20 37.10
CA ALA A 25 6.79 9.24 37.73
C ALA A 25 7.86 9.80 36.77
N ALA A 26 7.94 11.13 36.67
CA ALA A 26 8.85 11.84 35.78
C ALA A 26 10.32 11.61 36.15
N GLY A 27 11.07 10.98 35.24
CA GLY A 27 12.54 11.00 35.23
C GLY A 27 13.10 12.38 34.85
N PRO A 28 14.40 12.62 35.04
CA PRO A 28 15.01 13.94 34.89
C PRO A 28 14.90 14.44 33.43
N LYS A 29 14.50 15.71 33.29
CA LYS A 29 14.38 16.44 32.03
C LYS A 29 15.71 16.41 31.25
N THR A 30 15.73 15.72 30.11
CA THR A 30 16.78 15.84 29.10
C THR A 30 16.54 17.07 28.22
N SER A 31 17.63 17.65 27.73
CA SER A 31 17.75 18.96 27.08
C SER A 31 16.92 19.13 25.80
N ASP A 32 16.50 20.37 25.54
CA ASP A 32 15.60 20.75 24.43
C ASP A 32 16.20 20.78 23.02
N THR A 33 17.40 20.29 22.75
CA THR A 33 17.99 20.37 21.40
C THR A 33 19.01 19.27 21.09
N ALA A 34 18.56 18.21 20.41
CA ALA A 34 19.36 17.48 19.43
C ALA A 34 18.44 16.63 18.54
N PRO A 35 18.57 16.66 17.20
CA PRO A 35 18.09 15.57 16.36
C PRO A 35 18.78 14.27 16.82
N ALA A 36 18.10 13.13 16.73
CA ALA A 36 18.78 11.85 16.82
C ALA A 36 19.97 11.85 15.84
N GLY A 37 21.14 11.38 16.27
CA GLY A 37 22.28 11.23 15.37
C GLY A 37 21.92 10.40 14.14
N THR A 38 22.72 10.50 13.06
CA THR A 38 22.50 9.70 11.85
C THR A 38 22.33 8.22 12.19
N GLN A 39 21.27 7.61 11.68
CA GLN A 39 20.96 6.19 11.90
C GLN A 39 21.63 5.32 10.82
N ASP A 40 22.13 4.14 11.20
CA ASP A 40 22.80 3.22 10.28
C ASP A 40 21.82 2.29 9.53
N LEU A 41 20.56 2.22 9.98
CA LEU A 41 19.49 1.34 9.46
C LEU A 41 19.85 -0.16 9.52
N ASP A 42 20.68 -0.56 10.49
CA ASP A 42 21.05 -1.95 10.74
C ASP A 42 20.23 -2.54 11.89
N PHE A 43 19.30 -3.45 11.57
CA PHE A 43 18.42 -4.08 12.55
C PHE A 43 19.16 -4.83 13.67
N SER A 44 20.45 -5.16 13.50
CA SER A 44 21.23 -5.78 14.58
C SER A 44 21.48 -4.87 15.78
N THR A 45 21.30 -3.55 15.63
CA THR A 45 21.39 -2.57 16.72
C THR A 45 20.04 -2.20 17.32
N ALA A 46 18.94 -2.77 16.81
CA ALA A 46 17.60 -2.50 17.32
C ALA A 46 17.49 -2.86 18.81
N SER A 47 16.79 -2.03 19.58
CA SER A 47 16.50 -2.37 20.97
C SER A 47 15.54 -3.55 20.98
N SER A 48 15.61 -4.40 22.02
CA SER A 48 14.70 -5.54 22.15
C SER A 48 14.11 -5.64 23.55
N THR A 49 12.82 -5.94 23.63
CA THR A 49 12.09 -6.15 24.88
C THR A 49 11.33 -7.47 24.82
N ALA A 50 11.47 -8.29 25.86
CA ALA A 50 10.69 -9.52 26.01
C ALA A 50 9.33 -9.19 26.65
N LEU A 51 8.25 -9.57 25.97
CA LEU A 51 6.88 -9.43 26.43
C LEU A 51 6.28 -10.82 26.70
N THR A 52 5.40 -10.91 27.69
CA THR A 52 4.56 -12.08 27.94
C THR A 52 3.11 -11.64 27.93
N VAL A 53 2.35 -12.09 26.93
CA VAL A 53 0.92 -11.82 26.79
C VAL A 53 0.12 -13.09 27.06
N LYS A 54 -1.21 -13.00 27.04
CA LYS A 54 -2.09 -14.17 26.95
C LYS A 54 -2.84 -14.15 25.63
N VAL A 55 -2.94 -15.31 24.97
CA VAL A 55 -3.81 -15.52 23.82
C VAL A 55 -4.76 -16.65 24.17
N ASP A 56 -6.06 -16.37 24.19
CA ASP A 56 -7.11 -17.28 24.66
C ASP A 56 -6.83 -17.80 26.09
N GLY A 57 -6.35 -16.91 26.97
CA GLY A 57 -5.99 -17.25 28.35
C GLY A 57 -4.65 -17.98 28.54
N LYS A 58 -3.99 -18.43 27.45
CA LYS A 58 -2.70 -19.13 27.52
C LYS A 58 -1.52 -18.16 27.38
N PRO A 59 -0.49 -18.24 28.24
CA PRO A 59 0.71 -17.42 28.09
C PRO A 59 1.36 -17.60 26.72
N LYS A 60 1.82 -16.49 26.13
CA LYS A 60 2.56 -16.48 24.87
C LYS A 60 3.68 -15.45 24.92
N LYS A 61 4.89 -15.85 24.53
CA LYS A 61 6.04 -14.95 24.46
C LYS A 61 6.05 -14.18 23.15
N VAL A 62 6.38 -12.90 23.24
CA VAL A 62 6.56 -12.00 22.10
C VAL A 62 7.83 -11.21 22.32
N THR A 63 8.70 -11.11 21.32
CA THR A 63 9.83 -10.17 21.35
C THR A 63 9.46 -8.94 20.57
N MET A 64 9.48 -7.77 21.21
CA MET A 64 9.38 -6.48 20.55
C MET A 64 10.78 -5.99 20.19
N TYR A 65 10.97 -5.54 18.96
CA TYR A 65 12.15 -4.79 18.54
C TYR A 65 11.75 -3.36 18.20
N GLU A 66 12.57 -2.37 18.56
CA GLU A 66 12.35 -0.97 18.17
C GLU A 66 13.58 -0.40 17.47
N ASP A 67 13.35 0.35 16.39
CA ASP A 67 14.41 1.03 15.63
C ASP A 67 13.85 2.22 14.83
N CYS A 68 14.74 3.05 14.28
CA CYS A 68 14.41 4.07 13.29
C CYS A 68 14.48 3.48 11.88
N TYR A 69 13.52 3.82 11.01
CA TYR A 69 13.53 3.36 9.61
C TYR A 69 14.16 4.35 8.62
N VAL A 70 14.56 5.53 9.09
CA VAL A 70 15.21 6.60 8.31
C VAL A 70 16.51 7.05 8.96
N LYS A 71 17.46 7.51 8.14
CA LYS A 71 18.76 8.00 8.61
C LYS A 71 18.64 9.28 9.45
N HIS A 72 17.66 10.13 9.13
CA HIS A 72 17.51 11.45 9.71
C HIS A 72 16.07 11.64 10.20
N PRO A 73 15.68 10.97 11.30
CA PRO A 73 14.33 11.07 11.79
C PRO A 73 14.05 12.48 12.32
N THR A 74 12.83 12.93 12.09
CA THR A 74 12.34 14.25 12.47
C THR A 74 11.63 14.22 13.83
N ASN A 75 11.50 15.40 14.43
CA ASN A 75 10.77 15.61 15.68
C ASN A 75 9.64 16.63 15.49
N VAL A 76 8.62 16.24 14.73
CA VAL A 76 7.49 17.12 14.39
C VAL A 76 6.15 16.61 14.91
N ALA A 77 6.09 15.38 15.43
CA ALA A 77 4.85 14.78 15.90
C ALA A 77 4.12 15.62 16.95
N THR A 78 2.80 15.75 16.79
CA THR A 78 1.98 16.45 17.79
C THR A 78 1.93 15.71 19.12
N VAL A 79 1.83 14.38 19.07
CA VAL A 79 1.95 13.51 20.26
C VAL A 79 3.39 13.03 20.38
N GLN A 80 4.10 13.59 21.35
CA GLN A 80 5.53 13.35 21.55
C GLN A 80 5.78 12.08 22.37
N ASN A 81 6.75 11.27 21.96
CA ASN A 81 7.38 10.22 22.77
C ASN A 81 8.55 10.78 23.60
N GLU A 82 9.03 10.01 24.59
CA GLU A 82 10.07 10.45 25.53
C GLU A 82 11.39 10.85 24.83
N ASP A 83 11.78 10.12 23.79
CA ASP A 83 12.98 10.39 22.99
C ASP A 83 12.74 11.40 21.85
N ARG A 84 11.49 11.85 21.65
CA ARG A 84 11.09 12.83 20.63
C ARG A 84 11.46 12.45 19.20
N ILE A 85 11.40 11.16 18.88
CA ILE A 85 11.68 10.62 17.54
C ILE A 85 10.43 9.91 17.04
N ASP A 86 9.75 10.47 16.05
CA ASP A 86 8.51 9.87 15.58
C ASP A 86 8.68 8.81 14.51
N GLN A 87 9.69 8.96 13.66
CA GLN A 87 9.98 8.04 12.54
C GLN A 87 10.69 6.76 13.02
N LYS A 88 9.98 6.01 13.87
CA LYS A 88 10.36 4.75 14.50
C LYS A 88 9.35 3.66 14.19
N LEU A 89 9.78 2.41 14.35
CA LEU A 89 8.90 1.25 14.22
C LEU A 89 9.09 0.26 15.38
N SER A 90 8.02 -0.50 15.65
CA SER A 90 8.02 -1.67 16.52
C SER A 90 7.76 -2.92 15.69
N ILE A 91 8.62 -3.94 15.83
CA ILE A 91 8.43 -5.28 15.26
C ILE A 91 8.13 -6.26 16.40
N TYR A 92 6.91 -6.79 16.45
CA TYR A 92 6.49 -7.80 17.41
C TYR A 92 6.57 -9.18 16.79
N VAL A 93 7.45 -10.01 17.33
CA VAL A 93 7.70 -11.38 16.87
C VAL A 93 7.18 -12.37 17.90
N PRO A 94 6.02 -13.03 17.69
CA PRO A 94 5.55 -14.06 18.60
C PRO A 94 6.41 -15.33 18.49
N GLU A 95 6.51 -16.10 19.57
CA GLU A 95 7.40 -17.28 19.66
C GLU A 95 7.12 -18.39 18.63
N ASN A 96 5.93 -18.41 18.03
CA ASN A 96 5.55 -19.34 16.97
C ASN A 96 5.71 -18.77 15.54
N ALA A 97 6.24 -17.55 15.38
CA ALA A 97 6.54 -16.99 14.07
C ALA A 97 7.76 -17.68 13.44
N THR A 98 7.77 -17.77 12.12
CA THR A 98 8.86 -18.34 11.32
C THR A 98 9.31 -17.34 10.26
N SER A 99 10.37 -17.66 9.50
CA SER A 99 10.79 -16.86 8.35
C SER A 99 9.79 -16.85 7.19
N SER A 100 8.75 -17.71 7.21
CA SER A 100 7.65 -17.69 6.23
C SER A 100 6.42 -16.94 6.74
N SER A 101 6.38 -16.54 8.01
CA SER A 101 5.24 -15.82 8.58
C SER A 101 4.96 -14.52 7.81
N PRO A 102 3.69 -14.24 7.46
CA PRO A 102 3.27 -12.91 7.02
C PRO A 102 3.68 -11.82 8.01
N ILE A 103 3.94 -10.63 7.46
CA ILE A 103 4.16 -9.40 8.24
C ILE A 103 2.92 -8.53 8.07
N LEU A 104 2.18 -8.30 9.15
CA LEU A 104 1.09 -7.33 9.17
C LEU A 104 1.67 -5.95 9.49
N LEU A 105 1.60 -5.04 8.53
CA LEU A 105 1.98 -3.64 8.68
C LEU A 105 0.72 -2.84 9.05
N TYR A 106 0.53 -2.61 10.35
CA TYR A 106 -0.56 -1.77 10.85
C TYR A 106 -0.19 -0.30 10.71
N VAL A 107 -1.00 0.41 9.92
CA VAL A 107 -0.91 1.86 9.79
C VAL A 107 -1.95 2.50 10.71
N ASN A 108 -1.61 3.60 11.36
CA ASN A 108 -2.51 4.29 12.28
C ASN A 108 -2.70 5.73 11.84
N ASN A 109 -3.38 5.94 10.71
CA ASN A 109 -3.50 7.26 10.08
C ASN A 109 -4.96 7.76 10.06
N ALA A 110 -5.62 7.77 11.23
CA ALA A 110 -7.02 8.18 11.31
C ALA A 110 -7.22 9.64 10.86
N GLY A 111 -8.19 9.85 9.96
CA GLY A 111 -8.47 11.16 9.36
C GLY A 111 -7.29 11.79 8.60
N TRP A 112 -6.28 11.01 8.20
CA TRP A 112 -5.00 11.52 7.70
C TRP A 112 -4.21 12.38 8.71
N MET A 113 -4.65 12.45 9.97
CA MET A 113 -4.19 13.45 10.94
C MET A 113 -2.97 13.04 11.73
N SER A 114 -2.91 11.81 12.21
CA SER A 114 -1.93 11.45 13.23
C SER A 114 -1.56 9.99 13.10
N ASP A 115 -0.28 9.74 12.85
CA ASP A 115 0.34 8.42 12.97
C ASP A 115 1.59 8.53 13.85
N ALA A 116 1.44 9.13 15.04
CA ALA A 116 2.56 9.28 15.96
C ALA A 116 2.99 7.93 16.56
N TYR A 117 4.30 7.71 16.73
CA TYR A 117 4.87 6.49 17.29
C TYR A 117 4.28 6.15 18.67
N ALA A 118 4.01 7.15 19.49
CA ALA A 118 3.39 6.97 20.80
C ALA A 118 1.96 6.39 20.73
N ALA A 119 1.23 6.70 19.66
CA ALA A 119 -0.16 6.27 19.44
C ALA A 119 -0.30 5.02 18.56
N ARG A 120 0.81 4.46 18.07
CA ARG A 120 0.83 3.27 17.21
C ARG A 120 0.08 2.07 17.82
N THR A 121 -0.29 1.12 16.98
CA THR A 121 -0.82 -0.18 17.46
C THR A 121 0.24 -0.93 18.28
N GLN A 122 -0.06 -1.29 19.53
CA GLN A 122 0.90 -1.95 20.43
C GLN A 122 0.45 -3.34 20.88
N VAL A 123 1.41 -4.27 20.95
CA VAL A 123 1.25 -5.51 21.74
C VAL A 123 1.62 -5.20 23.19
N VAL A 124 0.62 -5.21 24.07
CA VAL A 124 0.74 -4.74 25.45
C VAL A 124 1.12 -5.91 26.37
N ASN A 125 2.21 -5.76 27.12
CA ASN A 125 2.68 -6.78 28.07
C ASN A 125 1.58 -7.15 29.09
N GLY A 126 1.40 -8.44 29.36
CA GLY A 126 0.39 -8.95 30.30
C GLY A 126 -1.06 -8.93 29.80
N LYS A 127 -1.36 -8.28 28.66
CA LYS A 127 -2.74 -8.22 28.12
C LYS A 127 -3.21 -9.60 27.66
N ASN A 128 -4.50 -9.85 27.83
CA ASN A 128 -5.18 -11.01 27.25
C ASN A 128 -5.85 -10.63 25.93
N TYR A 129 -5.53 -11.38 24.89
CA TYR A 129 -6.06 -11.25 23.54
C TYR A 129 -6.92 -12.48 23.18
N PHE A 130 -7.91 -12.28 22.32
CA PHE A 130 -8.94 -13.27 21.97
C PHE A 130 -8.88 -13.58 20.48
N SER A 131 -8.29 -14.71 20.11
CA SER A 131 -8.02 -15.04 18.71
C SER A 131 -9.26 -15.36 17.87
N THR A 132 -10.40 -15.60 18.52
CA THR A 132 -11.70 -15.85 17.89
C THR A 132 -12.60 -14.61 17.83
N SER A 133 -12.15 -13.47 18.34
CA SER A 133 -12.90 -12.22 18.25
C SER A 133 -12.85 -11.66 16.83
N ASN A 134 -13.98 -11.15 16.34
CA ASN A 134 -14.04 -10.41 15.09
C ASN A 134 -13.38 -9.03 15.17
N THR A 135 -13.01 -8.56 16.36
CA THR A 135 -12.40 -7.24 16.58
C THR A 135 -10.99 -7.26 17.16
N ASP A 136 -10.46 -8.44 17.49
CA ASP A 136 -9.11 -8.57 18.06
C ASP A 136 -8.10 -9.08 17.03
N LYS A 137 -7.71 -8.18 16.13
CA LYS A 137 -6.71 -8.43 15.08
C LYS A 137 -5.35 -8.84 15.63
N ILE A 138 -4.93 -8.29 16.78
CA ILE A 138 -3.68 -8.68 17.44
C ILE A 138 -3.78 -10.12 17.95
N GLY A 139 -4.89 -10.47 18.60
CA GLY A 139 -5.12 -11.83 19.09
C GLY A 139 -5.08 -12.88 17.98
N LYS A 140 -5.75 -12.62 16.86
CA LYS A 140 -5.72 -13.50 15.68
C LYS A 140 -4.30 -13.59 15.09
N ALA A 141 -3.61 -12.46 14.89
CA ALA A 141 -2.24 -12.43 14.38
C ALA A 141 -1.25 -13.23 15.25
N LEU A 142 -1.27 -13.00 16.56
CA LEU A 142 -0.40 -13.72 17.51
C LEU A 142 -0.72 -15.21 17.58
N LYS A 143 -1.99 -15.59 17.42
CA LYS A 143 -2.40 -17.00 17.32
C LYS A 143 -1.80 -17.66 16.08
N LYS A 144 -1.90 -17.01 14.93
CA LYS A 144 -1.40 -17.50 13.63
C LYS A 144 0.11 -17.41 13.48
N GLY A 145 0.79 -16.68 14.38
CA GLY A 145 2.24 -16.50 14.32
C GLY A 145 2.67 -15.48 13.27
N TYR A 146 1.79 -14.52 12.96
CA TYR A 146 2.13 -13.39 12.11
C TYR A 146 3.03 -12.42 12.88
N VAL A 147 4.00 -11.84 12.17
CA VAL A 147 4.80 -10.74 12.71
C VAL A 147 3.96 -9.48 12.58
N ILE A 148 3.91 -8.67 13.63
CA ILE A 148 3.20 -7.40 13.61
C ILE A 148 4.23 -6.28 13.55
N VAL A 149 4.08 -5.37 12.60
CA VAL A 149 4.84 -4.13 12.50
C VAL A 149 3.88 -2.96 12.65
N SER A 150 4.21 -2.04 13.54
CA SER A 150 3.55 -0.74 13.67
C SER A 150 4.62 0.33 13.80
N TYR A 151 4.32 1.55 13.41
CA TYR A 151 5.32 2.61 13.30
C TYR A 151 4.70 3.97 13.61
N GLY A 152 5.55 4.97 13.75
CA GLY A 152 5.15 6.37 13.67
C GLY A 152 5.62 6.96 12.35
N CYS A 153 4.87 7.89 11.78
CA CYS A 153 5.25 8.61 10.57
C CYS A 153 4.73 10.04 10.57
N ARG A 154 5.40 10.86 9.76
CA ARG A 154 4.99 12.24 9.53
C ARG A 154 3.56 12.29 9.01
N SER A 155 2.78 13.23 9.56
CA SER A 155 1.34 13.35 9.32
C SER A 155 0.89 14.81 9.33
N ARG A 156 -0.26 15.11 8.71
CA ARG A 156 -0.70 16.51 8.51
C ARG A 156 -1.00 17.29 9.79
N ALA A 157 -1.20 16.61 10.93
CA ALA A 157 -1.39 17.29 12.22
C ALA A 157 -0.06 17.55 12.94
N ASP A 158 1.08 17.23 12.34
CA ASP A 158 2.38 17.54 12.91
C ASP A 158 2.61 19.05 13.05
N LYS A 159 3.49 19.39 13.98
CA LYS A 159 4.00 20.76 14.14
C LYS A 159 4.95 21.08 13.00
N THR A 160 5.17 22.37 12.77
CA THR A 160 6.29 22.81 11.93
C THR A 160 7.62 22.33 12.52
N ASP A 161 8.62 22.17 11.64
CA ASP A 161 9.99 21.93 12.06
C ASP A 161 10.58 23.14 12.83
N PRO A 162 11.79 23.05 13.40
CA PRO A 162 12.42 24.17 14.11
C PRO A 162 12.66 25.43 13.26
N ALA A 163 12.65 25.32 11.93
CA ALA A 163 12.75 26.45 10.99
C ALA A 163 11.37 27.06 10.65
N GLY A 164 10.28 26.51 11.19
CA GLY A 164 8.91 26.95 10.92
C GLY A 164 8.30 26.38 9.64
N LYS A 165 8.88 25.31 9.07
CA LYS A 165 8.43 24.68 7.82
C LYS A 165 7.47 23.51 8.04
N HIS A 166 6.52 23.36 7.13
CA HIS A 166 5.53 22.29 7.12
C HIS A 166 6.03 21.05 6.35
N ILE A 167 6.92 20.27 6.97
CA ILE A 167 7.59 19.12 6.33
C ILE A 167 6.79 17.81 6.31
N SER A 168 5.51 17.87 6.68
CA SER A 168 4.62 16.71 6.84
C SER A 168 3.42 16.70 5.88
N HIS A 169 3.36 17.66 4.93
CA HIS A 169 2.43 17.57 3.81
C HIS A 169 2.69 16.33 2.94
N SER A 170 1.70 15.95 2.14
CA SER A 170 1.84 14.93 1.12
C SER A 170 3.08 15.21 0.26
N PRO A 171 3.95 14.22 0.01
CA PRO A 171 3.72 12.78 0.22
C PRO A 171 4.34 12.21 1.51
N ALA A 172 4.57 13.00 2.57
CA ALA A 172 5.36 12.58 3.74
C ALA A 172 4.88 11.26 4.38
N THR A 173 3.59 11.12 4.68
CA THR A 173 3.00 9.93 5.29
C THR A 173 3.19 8.66 4.45
N MET A 174 2.97 8.76 3.13
CA MET A 174 3.16 7.65 2.19
C MET A 174 4.64 7.32 2.04
N THR A 175 5.49 8.34 1.98
CA THR A 175 6.96 8.21 1.87
C THR A 175 7.52 7.46 3.08
N ASP A 176 7.10 7.83 4.29
CA ASP A 176 7.54 7.20 5.53
C ASP A 176 7.08 5.74 5.61
N THR A 177 5.83 5.46 5.21
CA THR A 177 5.31 4.08 5.15
C THR A 177 6.11 3.21 4.16
N LYS A 178 6.46 3.75 2.97
CA LYS A 178 7.36 3.08 2.03
C LYS A 178 8.76 2.88 2.60
N ALA A 179 9.27 3.84 3.39
CA ALA A 179 10.55 3.70 4.06
C ALA A 179 10.55 2.57 5.10
N VAL A 180 9.45 2.34 5.83
CA VAL A 180 9.28 1.17 6.71
C VAL A 180 9.39 -0.14 5.93
N ILE A 181 8.69 -0.26 4.79
CA ILE A 181 8.75 -1.45 3.92
C ILE A 181 10.19 -1.68 3.43
N ARG A 182 10.88 -0.62 3.01
CA ARG A 182 12.28 -0.67 2.59
C ARG A 182 13.21 -1.09 3.70
N TYR A 183 13.00 -0.59 4.93
CA TYR A 183 13.77 -0.99 6.10
C TYR A 183 13.62 -2.50 6.37
N LEU A 184 12.39 -3.02 6.34
CA LEU A 184 12.12 -4.45 6.54
C LEU A 184 12.82 -5.31 5.47
N ARG A 185 12.77 -4.88 4.19
CA ARG A 185 13.43 -5.60 3.07
C ARG A 185 14.96 -5.48 3.13
N ALA A 186 15.51 -4.33 3.51
CA ALA A 186 16.95 -4.12 3.72
C ALA A 186 17.51 -5.04 4.82
N ASN A 187 16.67 -5.34 5.81
CA ASN A 187 17.03 -6.14 6.97
C ASN A 187 16.49 -7.57 6.92
N ALA A 188 15.97 -8.04 5.78
CA ALA A 188 15.33 -9.34 5.62
C ALA A 188 16.18 -10.52 6.15
N SER A 189 17.50 -10.51 5.94
CA SER A 189 18.41 -11.56 6.42
C SER A 189 18.72 -11.49 7.92
N ARG A 190 18.40 -10.36 8.57
CA ARG A 190 18.61 -10.11 9.99
C ARG A 190 17.34 -10.28 10.82
N LEU A 191 16.16 -10.20 10.19
CA LEU A 191 14.88 -10.53 10.82
C LEU A 191 14.87 -11.99 11.24
N LYS A 192 14.59 -12.27 12.53
CA LYS A 192 14.54 -13.65 13.05
C LYS A 192 13.32 -14.43 12.54
N ALA A 193 12.25 -13.72 12.17
CA ALA A 193 11.02 -14.24 11.61
C ALA A 193 10.31 -13.13 10.83
N GLY A 194 9.30 -13.50 10.04
CA GLY A 194 8.62 -12.61 9.11
C GLY A 194 9.22 -12.68 7.71
N ASN A 195 8.35 -12.74 6.71
CA ASN A 195 8.72 -12.75 5.29
C ASN A 195 8.42 -11.38 4.67
N PRO A 196 9.44 -10.59 4.29
CA PRO A 196 9.21 -9.32 3.59
C PRO A 196 8.54 -9.43 2.21
N GLU A 197 8.42 -10.63 1.65
CA GLU A 197 7.61 -10.91 0.45
C GLU A 197 6.13 -11.21 0.75
N ARG A 198 5.73 -11.13 2.03
CA ARG A 198 4.36 -11.32 2.53
C ARG A 198 3.97 -10.19 3.48
N ILE A 199 4.32 -8.95 3.12
CA ILE A 199 3.90 -7.74 3.84
C ILE A 199 2.45 -7.44 3.47
N VAL A 200 1.58 -7.33 4.46
CA VAL A 200 0.17 -6.97 4.32
C VAL A 200 -0.04 -5.63 5.00
N VAL A 201 -0.36 -4.59 4.24
CA VAL A 201 -0.67 -3.27 4.81
C VAL A 201 -2.15 -3.24 5.22
N THR A 202 -2.46 -2.67 6.38
CA THR A 202 -3.83 -2.66 6.87
C THR A 202 -4.13 -1.49 7.80
N GLY A 203 -5.33 -0.92 7.63
CA GLY A 203 -5.82 0.21 8.39
C GLY A 203 -7.27 0.55 8.07
N THR A 204 -7.80 1.51 8.82
CA THR A 204 -9.20 1.97 8.76
C THR A 204 -9.25 3.47 8.48
N SER A 205 -10.26 3.96 7.77
CA SER A 205 -10.45 5.39 7.49
C SER A 205 -9.28 5.97 6.68
N GLY A 206 -8.63 7.05 7.14
CA GLY A 206 -7.37 7.53 6.55
C GLY A 206 -6.23 6.50 6.59
N GLY A 207 -6.27 5.54 7.52
CA GLY A 207 -5.39 4.37 7.49
C GLY A 207 -5.77 3.36 6.42
N GLY A 208 -7.07 3.22 6.11
CA GLY A 208 -7.54 2.45 4.96
C GLY A 208 -7.07 3.10 3.66
N ALA A 209 -7.19 4.43 3.57
CA ALA A 209 -6.71 5.21 2.44
C ALA A 209 -5.21 5.04 2.23
N LEU A 210 -4.41 5.21 3.30
CA LEU A 210 -2.96 4.95 3.31
C LEU A 210 -2.66 3.50 2.87
N SER A 211 -3.42 2.51 3.34
CA SER A 211 -3.24 1.11 2.95
C SER A 211 -3.46 0.92 1.44
N THR A 212 -4.52 1.50 0.87
CA THR A 212 -4.82 1.40 -0.56
C THR A 212 -3.76 2.10 -1.43
N ILE A 213 -3.30 3.30 -1.09
CA ILE A 213 -2.27 3.98 -1.89
C ILE A 213 -0.92 3.26 -1.82
N ILE A 214 -0.54 2.71 -0.67
CA ILE A 214 0.69 1.92 -0.54
C ILE A 214 0.60 0.63 -1.36
N ALA A 215 -0.58 0.00 -1.38
CA ALA A 215 -0.83 -1.18 -2.18
C ALA A 215 -0.87 -0.90 -3.69
N ALA A 216 -1.33 0.26 -4.14
CA ALA A 216 -1.39 0.60 -5.57
C ALA A 216 -0.04 1.09 -6.15
N SER A 217 0.80 1.74 -5.34
CA SER A 217 1.95 2.51 -5.83
C SER A 217 3.31 1.85 -5.59
N GLY A 218 3.37 0.51 -5.45
CA GLY A 218 4.61 -0.20 -5.16
C GLY A 218 5.73 0.17 -6.15
N ASN A 219 6.93 0.47 -5.70
CA ASN A 219 8.07 0.83 -6.55
C ASN A 219 7.88 2.07 -7.45
N SER A 220 6.82 2.87 -7.28
CA SER A 220 6.60 4.09 -8.05
C SER A 220 7.77 5.07 -7.85
N SER A 221 8.25 5.62 -8.97
CA SER A 221 9.32 6.60 -8.97
C SER A 221 8.91 7.97 -8.44
N ASP A 222 7.61 8.25 -8.33
CA ASP A 222 7.10 9.52 -7.79
C ASP A 222 7.62 9.76 -6.37
N TYR A 223 7.86 8.68 -5.60
CA TYR A 223 8.35 8.73 -4.22
C TYR A 223 9.87 8.75 -4.10
N PHE A 224 10.65 8.57 -5.18
CA PHE A 224 12.10 8.38 -5.04
C PHE A 224 12.81 9.63 -4.51
N GLN A 225 12.34 10.82 -4.89
CA GLN A 225 12.90 12.06 -4.37
C GLN A 225 12.66 12.18 -2.86
N SER A 226 11.41 12.04 -2.40
CA SER A 226 11.07 12.18 -0.98
C SER A 226 11.72 11.08 -0.13
N LEU A 227 11.82 9.85 -0.65
CA LEU A 227 12.53 8.74 0.00
C LEU A 227 14.02 9.01 0.15
N TYR A 228 14.67 9.62 -0.86
CA TYR A 228 16.06 10.05 -0.75
C TYR A 228 16.25 11.11 0.32
N GLU A 229 15.36 12.12 0.35
CA GLU A 229 15.44 13.27 1.24
C GLU A 229 15.36 12.87 2.72
N ILE A 230 14.53 11.88 3.07
CA ILE A 230 14.48 11.35 4.44
C ILE A 230 15.57 10.31 4.73
N GLY A 231 16.37 9.94 3.74
CA GLY A 231 17.42 8.92 3.90
C GLY A 231 16.85 7.51 4.09
N ALA A 232 15.79 7.15 3.36
CA ALA A 232 15.26 5.79 3.33
C ALA A 232 16.28 4.80 2.72
N ALA A 233 16.16 3.53 3.08
CA ALA A 233 17.06 2.49 2.57
C ALA A 233 16.94 2.29 1.05
N GLY A 234 18.08 2.18 0.38
CA GLY A 234 18.17 1.72 -1.01
C GLY A 234 17.88 2.76 -2.09
N ILE A 235 17.79 4.05 -1.78
CA ILE A 235 17.65 5.12 -2.77
C ILE A 235 18.97 5.84 -3.00
N THR A 236 19.31 6.10 -4.25
CA THR A 236 20.48 6.88 -4.65
C THR A 236 20.09 8.01 -5.60
N LYS A 237 20.55 9.23 -5.30
CA LYS A 237 20.50 10.37 -6.22
C LYS A 237 21.77 10.39 -7.09
N HIS A 238 21.61 10.56 -8.39
CA HIS A 238 22.70 10.66 -9.35
C HIS A 238 23.06 12.11 -9.65
N SER A 239 24.25 12.34 -10.20
CA SER A 239 24.76 13.68 -10.54
C SER A 239 23.92 14.42 -11.58
N ASN A 240 23.15 13.70 -12.41
CA ASN A 240 22.22 14.26 -13.40
C ASN A 240 20.84 14.62 -12.80
N GLY A 241 20.65 14.47 -11.48
CA GLY A 241 19.40 14.79 -10.79
C GLY A 241 18.35 13.67 -10.79
N THR A 242 18.62 12.52 -11.41
CA THR A 242 17.70 11.37 -11.39
C THR A 242 17.94 10.48 -10.16
N TYR A 243 16.96 9.64 -9.84
CA TYR A 243 17.01 8.72 -8.71
C TYR A 243 16.93 7.27 -9.17
N THR A 244 17.59 6.36 -8.44
CA THR A 244 17.42 4.91 -8.61
C THR A 244 17.14 4.23 -7.28
N SER A 245 16.42 3.11 -7.36
CA SER A 245 16.10 2.25 -6.24
C SER A 245 16.77 0.88 -6.37
N SER A 246 17.42 0.41 -5.31
CA SER A 246 17.96 -0.95 -5.20
C SER A 246 17.11 -1.87 -4.32
N ILE A 247 16.10 -1.31 -3.65
CA ILE A 247 15.18 -2.01 -2.74
C ILE A 247 13.75 -1.74 -3.21
N ARG A 248 12.91 -2.77 -3.13
CA ARG A 248 11.50 -2.66 -3.49
C ARG A 248 10.65 -2.14 -2.32
N ASP A 249 9.53 -1.50 -2.62
CA ASP A 249 8.51 -1.12 -1.64
C ASP A 249 7.08 -1.56 -2.02
N ASP A 250 6.94 -2.48 -2.98
CA ASP A 250 5.69 -3.24 -3.18
C ASP A 250 5.32 -4.07 -1.95
N VAL A 251 4.01 -4.30 -1.77
CA VAL A 251 3.44 -5.14 -0.70
C VAL A 251 2.72 -6.34 -1.31
N PHE A 252 2.53 -7.37 -0.50
CA PHE A 252 1.87 -8.60 -0.92
C PHE A 252 0.35 -8.45 -1.00
N ALA A 253 -0.23 -7.77 -0.02
CA ALA A 253 -1.67 -7.60 0.06
C ALA A 253 -2.06 -6.33 0.85
N THR A 254 -3.33 -5.95 0.75
CA THR A 254 -3.94 -4.94 1.62
C THR A 254 -5.24 -5.45 2.24
N ILE A 255 -5.48 -5.08 3.51
CA ILE A 255 -6.78 -5.20 4.19
C ILE A 255 -7.18 -3.79 4.62
N ALA A 256 -8.07 -3.16 3.86
CA ALA A 256 -8.45 -1.76 4.03
C ALA A 256 -9.93 -1.60 4.39
N TYR A 257 -10.20 -0.89 5.47
CA TYR A 257 -11.55 -0.57 5.90
C TYR A 257 -11.87 0.91 5.65
N CYS A 258 -13.04 1.16 5.08
CA CYS A 258 -13.61 2.47 4.74
C CYS A 258 -12.55 3.49 4.26
N PRO A 259 -11.78 3.17 3.21
CA PRO A 259 -10.65 3.99 2.80
C PRO A 259 -11.12 5.38 2.34
N ILE A 260 -10.77 6.43 3.08
CA ILE A 260 -11.00 7.84 2.70
C ILE A 260 -9.94 8.27 1.66
N ASN A 261 -10.05 7.70 0.47
CA ASN A 261 -9.10 7.84 -0.62
C ASN A 261 -9.55 8.88 -1.65
N ASP A 262 -8.75 9.08 -2.71
CA ASP A 262 -9.05 9.96 -3.85
C ASP A 262 -9.59 11.35 -3.45
N LEU A 263 -8.92 11.99 -2.48
CA LEU A 263 -9.37 13.22 -1.83
C LEU A 263 -9.68 14.36 -2.82
N ARG A 264 -8.94 14.43 -3.94
CA ARG A 264 -9.21 15.38 -5.04
C ARG A 264 -10.68 15.35 -5.49
N GLU A 265 -11.27 14.15 -5.51
CA GLU A 265 -12.61 13.88 -6.02
C GLU A 265 -13.61 13.56 -4.90
N ALA A 266 -13.15 13.45 -3.65
CA ALA A 266 -13.97 13.01 -2.53
C ALA A 266 -15.13 13.98 -2.25
N ASP A 267 -14.87 15.29 -2.36
CA ASP A 267 -15.87 16.35 -2.26
C ASP A 267 -16.94 16.24 -3.36
N ALA A 268 -16.49 16.02 -4.60
CA ALA A 268 -17.36 15.85 -5.75
C ALA A 268 -18.22 14.59 -5.64
N ALA A 269 -17.62 13.47 -5.23
CA ALA A 269 -18.30 12.21 -5.01
C ALA A 269 -19.32 12.30 -3.86
N TYR A 270 -18.99 13.04 -2.80
CA TYR A 270 -19.88 13.26 -1.66
C TYR A 270 -21.16 13.94 -2.11
N GLU A 271 -21.04 15.00 -2.90
CA GLU A 271 -22.20 15.74 -3.39
C GLU A 271 -22.93 14.97 -4.49
N TRP A 272 -22.24 14.21 -5.33
CA TRP A 272 -22.89 13.27 -6.26
C TRP A 272 -23.79 12.26 -5.54
N THR A 273 -23.34 11.73 -4.40
CA THR A 273 -24.13 10.79 -3.58
C THR A 273 -25.26 11.51 -2.84
N TYR A 274 -24.98 12.62 -2.17
CA TYR A 274 -25.87 13.17 -1.14
C TYR A 274 -26.60 14.47 -1.53
N GLN A 275 -26.40 15.06 -2.72
CA GLN A 275 -27.05 16.33 -3.09
C GLN A 275 -28.58 16.28 -2.92
N ASN A 276 -29.24 15.24 -3.44
CA ASN A 276 -30.70 15.10 -3.33
C ASN A 276 -31.14 14.87 -1.88
N THR A 277 -30.41 14.02 -1.14
CA THR A 277 -30.65 13.75 0.28
C THR A 277 -30.50 15.01 1.13
N ARG A 278 -29.50 15.84 0.85
CA ARG A 278 -29.26 17.14 1.49
C ARG A 278 -30.44 18.09 1.28
N ASN A 279 -30.94 18.18 0.05
CA ASN A 279 -32.13 18.98 -0.27
C ASN A 279 -33.39 18.46 0.44
N ALA A 280 -33.53 17.14 0.57
CA ALA A 280 -34.62 16.54 1.35
C ALA A 280 -34.52 16.90 2.85
N LEU A 281 -33.33 16.84 3.44
CA LEU A 281 -33.11 17.26 4.84
C LEU A 281 -33.47 18.72 5.09
N TYR A 282 -33.11 19.63 4.17
CA TYR A 282 -33.51 21.04 4.28
C TYR A 282 -35.03 21.25 4.20
N ALA A 283 -35.75 20.36 3.53
CA ALA A 283 -37.20 20.43 3.36
C ALA A 283 -37.97 19.70 4.47
N ASP A 284 -37.30 18.92 5.31
CA ASP A 284 -37.91 18.15 6.38
C ASP A 284 -38.26 19.06 7.57
N LYS A 285 -39.57 19.20 7.82
CA LYS A 285 -40.11 20.06 8.88
C LYS A 285 -39.92 19.47 10.27
N GLU A 286 -39.84 18.15 10.42
CA GLU A 286 -39.62 17.50 11.71
C GLU A 286 -38.16 17.68 12.16
N LEU A 287 -37.23 17.58 11.20
CA LEU A 287 -35.80 17.78 11.45
C LEU A 287 -35.41 19.26 11.48
N ALA A 288 -36.22 20.18 10.94
CA ALA A 288 -35.94 21.62 10.97
C ALA A 288 -35.76 22.16 12.40
N ASP A 289 -36.55 21.67 13.36
CA ASP A 289 -36.50 22.12 14.76
C ASP A 289 -35.52 21.30 15.61
N THR A 290 -35.47 19.99 15.38
CA THR A 290 -34.73 19.06 16.24
C THR A 290 -33.30 18.79 15.77
N GLY A 291 -33.03 18.99 14.48
CA GLY A 291 -31.79 18.55 13.84
C GLY A 291 -31.67 17.03 13.75
N VAL A 292 -30.69 16.57 13.00
CA VAL A 292 -30.35 15.14 12.94
C VAL A 292 -29.69 14.69 14.24
N ASP A 293 -28.86 15.54 14.84
CA ASP A 293 -28.12 15.27 16.08
C ASP A 293 -28.92 15.51 17.38
N GLY A 294 -30.19 15.90 17.27
CA GLY A 294 -31.04 16.25 18.42
C GLY A 294 -30.68 17.59 19.07
N LYS A 295 -29.79 18.38 18.46
CA LYS A 295 -29.33 19.69 18.93
C LYS A 295 -29.62 20.80 17.92
N GLY A 296 -30.49 20.54 16.95
CA GLY A 296 -30.86 21.48 15.89
C GLY A 296 -29.93 21.49 14.68
N ASN A 297 -28.90 20.62 14.63
CA ASN A 297 -27.98 20.59 13.49
C ASN A 297 -28.38 19.50 12.48
N LEU A 298 -28.60 19.91 11.23
CA LEU A 298 -28.81 18.99 10.11
C LEU A 298 -27.49 18.37 9.60
N PHE A 299 -26.38 19.10 9.80
CA PHE A 299 -25.06 18.74 9.31
C PHE A 299 -24.04 18.79 10.45
N GLN A 300 -22.91 18.13 10.25
CA GLN A 300 -21.86 18.00 11.25
C GLN A 300 -21.28 19.35 11.68
N ASP A 301 -21.12 20.25 10.72
CA ASP A 301 -20.65 21.61 10.93
C ASP A 301 -21.77 22.60 10.66
N PRO A 302 -21.94 23.63 11.49
CA PRO A 302 -22.99 24.62 11.28
C PRO A 302 -22.65 25.50 10.07
N LEU A 303 -23.60 25.63 9.15
CA LEU A 303 -23.63 26.78 8.25
C LEU A 303 -23.74 28.06 9.09
N GLY A 304 -23.13 29.17 8.68
CA GLY A 304 -23.15 30.37 9.52
C GLY A 304 -21.78 30.79 10.09
N MET A 305 -20.77 29.92 10.05
CA MET A 305 -19.47 30.22 10.65
C MET A 305 -18.79 31.37 9.92
N LYS A 306 -18.22 32.30 10.71
CA LYS A 306 -17.59 33.50 10.18
C LYS A 306 -16.09 33.30 10.00
N LEU A 307 -15.64 33.37 8.75
CA LEU A 307 -14.23 33.48 8.40
C LEU A 307 -14.01 34.85 7.76
N ASN A 308 -13.15 35.68 8.34
CA ASN A 308 -12.87 37.04 7.84
C ASN A 308 -14.14 37.88 7.56
N GLY A 309 -15.21 37.65 8.34
CA GLY A 309 -16.51 38.32 8.17
C GLY A 309 -17.42 37.73 7.08
N TYR A 310 -16.93 36.79 6.28
CA TYR A 310 -17.73 35.99 5.34
C TYR A 310 -18.59 34.97 6.10
N ASN A 311 -19.79 34.71 5.59
CA ASN A 311 -20.74 33.75 6.15
C ASN A 311 -21.19 32.79 5.06
N PHE A 312 -20.81 31.52 5.16
CA PHE A 312 -21.22 30.50 4.20
C PHE A 312 -22.69 30.12 4.37
N THR A 313 -23.51 30.48 3.38
CA THR A 313 -24.96 30.35 3.40
C THR A 313 -25.45 29.00 2.88
N GLN A 314 -26.70 28.66 3.20
CA GLN A 314 -27.36 27.49 2.61
C GLN A 314 -27.44 27.56 1.08
N GLN A 315 -27.67 28.75 0.51
CA GLN A 315 -27.72 28.92 -0.95
C GLN A 315 -26.37 28.62 -1.60
N GLU A 316 -25.27 29.06 -0.99
CA GLU A 316 -23.92 28.76 -1.45
C GLU A 316 -23.58 27.28 -1.27
N ALA A 317 -24.02 26.66 -0.17
CA ALA A 317 -23.87 25.21 0.03
C ALA A 317 -24.61 24.40 -1.06
N GLN A 318 -25.82 24.81 -1.43
CA GLN A 318 -26.58 24.17 -2.52
C GLN A 318 -25.93 24.41 -3.90
N ALA A 319 -25.36 25.59 -4.13
CA ALA A 319 -24.62 25.91 -5.35
C ALA A 319 -23.33 25.08 -5.47
N ALA A 320 -22.57 24.95 -4.38
CA ALA A 320 -21.39 24.10 -4.27
C ALA A 320 -21.75 22.65 -4.57
N SER A 321 -22.75 22.12 -3.85
CA SER A 321 -23.26 20.75 -4.02
C SER A 321 -23.56 20.42 -5.48
N LYS A 322 -24.30 21.29 -6.16
CA LYS A 322 -24.66 21.11 -7.58
C LYS A 322 -23.43 21.14 -8.51
N ALA A 323 -22.49 22.05 -8.29
CA ALA A 323 -21.30 22.17 -9.14
C ALA A 323 -20.40 20.94 -9.03
N LEU A 324 -20.23 20.44 -7.81
CA LEU A 324 -19.38 19.30 -7.49
C LEU A 324 -19.97 17.96 -7.92
N ALA A 325 -21.27 17.75 -7.72
CA ALA A 325 -21.96 16.58 -8.24
C ALA A 325 -21.83 16.45 -9.77
N LEU A 326 -21.90 17.58 -10.49
CA LEU A 326 -21.69 17.62 -11.94
C LEU A 326 -20.26 17.25 -12.32
N GLN A 327 -19.26 17.79 -11.62
CA GLN A 327 -17.85 17.53 -11.89
C GLN A 327 -17.49 16.05 -11.64
N TYR A 328 -18.06 15.40 -10.62
CA TYR A 328 -17.82 13.98 -10.38
C TYR A 328 -18.29 13.08 -11.53
N GLY A 329 -19.46 13.38 -12.11
CA GLY A 329 -19.93 12.66 -13.30
C GLY A 329 -18.96 12.77 -14.48
N GLN A 330 -18.36 13.95 -14.66
CA GLN A 330 -17.33 14.15 -15.69
C GLN A 330 -16.07 13.35 -15.37
N TYR A 331 -15.60 13.35 -14.12
CA TYR A 331 -14.44 12.56 -13.69
C TYR A 331 -14.62 11.07 -14.04
N VAL A 332 -15.75 10.48 -13.65
CA VAL A 332 -16.06 9.06 -13.90
C VAL A 332 -15.98 8.71 -15.39
N ASN A 333 -16.47 9.58 -16.27
CA ASN A 333 -16.44 9.37 -17.72
C ASN A 333 -15.01 9.34 -18.31
N HIS A 334 -14.01 9.93 -17.63
CA HIS A 334 -12.62 9.94 -18.09
C HIS A 334 -11.81 8.73 -17.61
N LEU A 335 -12.24 8.04 -16.56
CA LEU A 335 -11.48 6.93 -15.96
C LEU A 335 -11.35 5.70 -16.85
N GLY A 336 -12.23 5.54 -17.86
CA GLY A 336 -12.15 4.42 -18.80
C GLY A 336 -12.35 3.04 -18.17
N LEU A 337 -12.95 3.00 -16.97
CA LEU A 337 -13.25 1.76 -16.24
C LEU A 337 -14.37 0.98 -16.91
N LYS A 338 -14.43 -0.33 -16.62
CA LYS A 338 -15.49 -1.22 -17.08
C LYS A 338 -16.16 -1.94 -15.91
N LEU A 339 -17.42 -2.27 -16.09
CA LEU A 339 -18.18 -3.15 -15.21
C LEU A 339 -17.65 -4.59 -15.26
N ASP A 340 -18.19 -5.46 -14.42
CA ASP A 340 -17.75 -6.85 -14.23
C ASP A 340 -17.87 -7.76 -15.45
N ASP A 341 -18.70 -7.37 -16.43
CA ASP A 341 -18.77 -8.07 -17.71
C ASP A 341 -17.52 -7.88 -18.58
N GLY A 342 -16.58 -7.02 -18.16
CA GLY A 342 -15.33 -6.68 -18.83
C GLY A 342 -15.51 -5.90 -20.14
N LYS A 343 -16.74 -5.46 -20.46
CA LYS A 343 -17.12 -4.88 -21.75
C LYS A 343 -17.82 -3.55 -21.60
N THR A 344 -18.78 -3.44 -20.69
CA THR A 344 -19.61 -2.25 -20.50
C THR A 344 -18.80 -1.18 -19.77
N PRO A 345 -18.60 0.01 -20.37
CA PRO A 345 -17.92 1.11 -19.69
C PRO A 345 -18.70 1.56 -18.45
N LEU A 346 -17.99 1.82 -17.34
CA LEU A 346 -18.54 2.56 -16.22
C LEU A 346 -18.54 4.05 -16.60
N THR A 347 -19.71 4.68 -16.52
CA THR A 347 -19.94 6.08 -16.90
C THR A 347 -20.84 6.75 -15.86
N SER A 348 -20.97 8.07 -15.93
CA SER A 348 -21.91 8.81 -15.10
C SER A 348 -23.37 8.36 -15.28
N GLU A 349 -23.72 7.78 -16.44
CA GLU A 349 -25.09 7.33 -16.73
C GLU A 349 -25.47 6.05 -15.97
N ASN A 350 -24.51 5.14 -15.73
CA ASN A 350 -24.76 3.85 -15.09
C ASN A 350 -24.10 3.70 -13.71
N LEU A 351 -23.38 4.71 -13.22
CA LEU A 351 -22.73 4.69 -11.90
C LEU A 351 -23.72 4.44 -10.75
N LYS A 352 -24.92 5.06 -10.78
CA LYS A 352 -25.95 4.84 -9.75
C LYS A 352 -26.41 3.39 -9.73
N ASP A 353 -26.62 2.79 -10.89
CA ASP A 353 -27.00 1.38 -10.98
C ASP A 353 -25.89 0.45 -10.50
N ALA A 354 -24.63 0.79 -10.78
CA ALA A 354 -23.48 0.04 -10.28
C ALA A 354 -23.37 0.10 -8.74
N VAL A 355 -23.55 1.27 -8.13
CA VAL A 355 -23.62 1.43 -6.67
C VAL A 355 -24.76 0.59 -6.09
N ILE A 356 -25.96 0.68 -6.67
CA ILE A 356 -27.13 -0.08 -6.23
C ILE A 356 -26.91 -1.58 -6.36
N SER A 357 -26.23 -2.04 -7.42
CA SER A 357 -25.91 -3.46 -7.60
C SER A 357 -25.04 -3.97 -6.46
N LEU A 358 -23.94 -3.27 -6.14
CA LEU A 358 -23.04 -3.68 -5.06
C LEU A 358 -23.73 -3.67 -3.68
N LEU A 359 -24.62 -2.70 -3.42
CA LEU A 359 -25.41 -2.67 -2.18
C LEU A 359 -26.43 -3.83 -2.13
N LYS A 360 -27.03 -4.21 -3.27
CA LYS A 360 -27.94 -5.35 -3.34
C LYS A 360 -27.22 -6.68 -3.21
N ASP A 361 -25.98 -6.78 -3.69
CA ASP A 361 -25.14 -7.95 -3.50
C ASP A 361 -24.89 -8.17 -2.01
N GLU A 362 -24.51 -7.12 -1.26
CA GLU A 362 -24.42 -7.21 0.19
C GLU A 362 -25.73 -7.63 0.86
N ILE A 363 -26.86 -7.01 0.48
CA ILE A 363 -28.16 -7.32 1.10
C ILE A 363 -28.48 -8.80 0.96
N ARG A 364 -28.11 -9.43 -0.16
CA ARG A 364 -28.31 -10.87 -0.37
C ARG A 364 -27.35 -11.70 0.47
N GLU A 365 -26.08 -11.35 0.48
CA GLU A 365 -25.05 -12.04 1.27
C GLU A 365 -25.39 -12.01 2.77
N SER A 366 -25.69 -10.82 3.30
CA SER A 366 -26.14 -10.67 4.69
C SER A 366 -27.43 -11.41 5.02
N ALA A 367 -28.36 -11.54 4.06
CA ALA A 367 -29.57 -12.35 4.27
C ALA A 367 -29.22 -13.84 4.49
N ASP A 368 -28.21 -14.35 3.79
CA ASP A 368 -27.73 -15.73 3.93
C ASP A 368 -26.90 -15.92 5.21
N GLU A 369 -26.10 -14.91 5.59
CA GLU A 369 -25.17 -15.01 6.73
C GLU A 369 -25.82 -14.78 8.10
N ILE A 370 -26.62 -13.72 8.23
CA ILE A 370 -27.19 -13.29 9.53
C ILE A 370 -28.71 -13.44 9.60
N GLY A 371 -29.38 -13.64 8.45
CA GLY A 371 -30.82 -13.88 8.37
C GLY A 371 -31.68 -12.61 8.46
N GLY A 372 -32.85 -12.65 7.82
CA GLY A 372 -33.75 -11.50 7.71
C GLY A 372 -34.26 -10.95 9.05
N ALA A 373 -34.33 -11.78 10.10
CA ALA A 373 -34.74 -11.34 11.43
C ALA A 373 -33.69 -10.41 12.07
N GLN A 374 -32.39 -10.75 11.97
CA GLN A 374 -31.32 -9.90 12.47
C GLN A 374 -31.22 -8.63 11.63
N MET A 375 -31.29 -8.74 10.31
CA MET A 375 -31.30 -7.57 9.42
C MET A 375 -32.45 -6.62 9.74
N GLN A 376 -33.66 -7.12 9.98
CA GLN A 376 -34.80 -6.29 10.38
C GLN A 376 -34.55 -5.61 11.74
N ALA A 377 -33.94 -6.32 12.70
CA ALA A 377 -33.57 -5.75 13.98
C ALA A 377 -32.51 -4.64 13.83
N ASP A 378 -31.56 -4.78 12.92
CA ASP A 378 -30.54 -3.76 12.65
C ASP A 378 -31.15 -2.50 12.01
N VAL A 379 -32.08 -2.66 11.06
CA VAL A 379 -32.76 -1.53 10.40
C VAL A 379 -33.66 -0.77 11.36
N THR A 380 -34.44 -1.49 12.15
CA THR A 380 -35.47 -0.92 13.05
C THR A 380 -34.90 -0.51 14.41
N GLY A 381 -33.73 -1.02 14.75
CA GLY A 381 -33.03 -0.76 16.00
C GLY A 381 -32.37 0.61 16.04
N LYS A 382 -31.30 0.71 16.83
CA LYS A 382 -30.55 1.96 16.96
C LYS A 382 -29.59 2.14 15.81
N PHE A 383 -29.30 3.39 15.48
CA PHE A 383 -28.40 3.74 14.39
C PHE A 383 -27.11 4.42 14.90
N PRO A 384 -25.90 3.99 14.47
CA PRO A 384 -25.64 2.72 13.81
C PRO A 384 -25.97 1.54 14.74
N ALA A 385 -26.08 0.33 14.17
CA ALA A 385 -26.29 -0.88 14.96
C ALA A 385 -25.22 -1.01 16.07
N ALA A 386 -25.64 -1.46 17.26
CA ALA A 386 -24.82 -1.56 18.48
C ALA A 386 -24.41 -0.22 19.15
N SER A 387 -25.15 0.87 18.92
CA SER A 387 -24.98 2.13 19.68
C SER A 387 -25.56 2.07 21.12
N ASP A 388 -25.16 3.01 21.99
CA ASP A 388 -25.49 2.99 23.42
C ASP A 388 -27.00 3.10 23.71
N ALA A 389 -27.43 2.82 24.94
CA ALA A 389 -28.85 2.80 25.35
C ALA A 389 -29.61 4.13 25.20
N SER A 390 -28.92 5.26 25.12
CA SER A 390 -29.49 6.61 24.99
C SER A 390 -29.81 7.01 23.54
N VAL A 391 -29.32 6.27 22.54
CA VAL A 391 -29.60 6.54 21.13
C VAL A 391 -31.01 6.02 20.77
N PRO A 392 -31.89 6.87 20.18
CA PRO A 392 -33.23 6.46 19.79
C PRO A 392 -33.21 5.44 18.64
N ALA A 393 -34.37 4.82 18.39
CA ALA A 393 -34.58 3.98 17.21
C ALA A 393 -34.40 4.80 15.93
N ALA A 394 -33.94 4.13 14.87
CA ALA A 394 -33.65 4.77 13.60
C ALA A 394 -34.93 5.32 12.96
N ARG A 395 -34.86 6.51 12.36
CA ARG A 395 -35.94 7.12 11.55
C ARG A 395 -35.92 6.55 10.13
N ASN A 396 -37.03 6.69 9.39
CA ASN A 396 -37.09 6.47 7.94
C ASN A 396 -36.67 5.05 7.49
N GLN A 397 -37.21 4.04 8.17
CA GLN A 397 -36.84 2.62 8.02
C GLN A 397 -37.38 1.96 6.73
N ASP A 398 -38.18 2.67 5.92
CA ASP A 398 -38.94 2.17 4.77
C ASP A 398 -38.16 2.14 3.45
N TRP A 399 -36.86 1.85 3.53
CA TRP A 399 -35.95 1.72 2.40
C TRP A 399 -35.76 0.29 1.89
N ILE A 400 -36.17 -0.71 2.69
CA ILE A 400 -36.17 -2.13 2.34
C ILE A 400 -37.33 -2.84 3.04
N THR A 401 -37.90 -3.86 2.39
CA THR A 401 -39.05 -4.61 2.90
C THR A 401 -38.59 -5.93 3.51
N PHE A 402 -39.05 -6.18 4.73
CA PHE A 402 -38.99 -7.47 5.40
C PHE A 402 -40.38 -8.10 5.42
N ARG A 403 -40.46 -9.42 5.17
CA ARG A 403 -41.71 -10.18 5.17
C ARG A 403 -41.65 -11.24 6.26
N SER A 404 -42.71 -11.33 7.05
CA SER A 404 -42.91 -12.43 7.98
C SER A 404 -43.71 -13.53 7.29
N GLU A 405 -43.14 -14.72 7.21
CA GLU A 405 -43.82 -15.92 6.73
C GLU A 405 -44.15 -16.84 7.92
N GLY A 406 -45.42 -17.25 8.03
CA GLY A 406 -45.94 -18.00 9.17
C GLY A 406 -46.50 -17.12 10.29
N SER A 407 -46.82 -17.73 11.44
CA SER A 407 -47.47 -17.05 12.57
C SER A 407 -46.82 -17.39 13.92
N GLY A 408 -46.82 -16.43 14.84
CA GLY A 408 -46.30 -16.60 16.19
C GLY A 408 -44.77 -16.63 16.27
N PRO A 409 -44.18 -17.15 17.36
CA PRO A 409 -42.73 -17.12 17.61
C PRO A 409 -41.86 -17.89 16.61
N ARG A 410 -42.47 -18.59 15.65
CA ARG A 410 -41.79 -19.38 14.60
C ARG A 410 -41.87 -18.73 13.22
N ALA A 411 -42.42 -17.52 13.12
CA ALA A 411 -42.45 -16.80 11.85
C ALA A 411 -41.02 -16.55 11.37
N SER A 412 -40.71 -16.95 10.15
CA SER A 412 -39.44 -16.63 9.51
C SER A 412 -39.52 -15.22 8.92
N VAL A 413 -38.50 -14.41 9.16
CA VAL A 413 -38.37 -13.10 8.51
C VAL A 413 -37.44 -13.23 7.32
N THR A 414 -37.93 -12.88 6.13
CA THR A 414 -37.14 -12.79 4.91
C THR A 414 -37.02 -11.32 4.48
N VAL A 415 -35.91 -10.99 3.80
CA VAL A 415 -35.73 -9.68 3.18
C VAL A 415 -36.04 -9.80 1.69
N ASP A 416 -36.61 -8.74 1.10
CA ASP A 416 -36.82 -8.63 -0.35
C ASP A 416 -35.78 -7.65 -0.94
N PRO A 417 -34.64 -8.12 -1.50
CA PRO A 417 -33.63 -7.24 -2.09
C PRO A 417 -34.15 -6.41 -3.28
N ALA A 418 -35.23 -6.85 -3.94
CA ALA A 418 -35.81 -6.09 -5.04
C ALA A 418 -36.55 -4.83 -4.55
N SER A 419 -36.99 -4.83 -3.29
CA SER A 419 -37.64 -3.67 -2.65
C SER A 419 -36.67 -2.55 -2.23
N PHE A 420 -35.35 -2.78 -2.33
CA PHE A 420 -34.34 -1.79 -1.95
C PHE A 420 -34.52 -0.48 -2.72
N ASN A 421 -34.74 0.60 -1.97
CA ASN A 421 -34.87 1.96 -2.48
C ASN A 421 -33.66 2.80 -2.06
N TYR A 422 -32.80 3.12 -3.03
CA TYR A 422 -31.54 3.83 -2.79
C TYR A 422 -31.73 5.23 -2.19
N ASP A 423 -32.67 6.02 -2.70
CA ASP A 423 -32.85 7.41 -2.25
C ASP A 423 -33.40 7.43 -0.81
N ARG A 424 -34.32 6.52 -0.46
CA ARG A 424 -34.80 6.33 0.92
C ARG A 424 -33.71 5.78 1.83
N TYR A 425 -32.86 4.90 1.33
CA TYR A 425 -31.72 4.38 2.08
C TYR A 425 -30.72 5.50 2.41
N LEU A 426 -30.35 6.35 1.45
CA LEU A 426 -29.50 7.51 1.75
C LEU A 426 -30.17 8.46 2.74
N TYR A 427 -31.49 8.65 2.64
CA TYR A 427 -32.26 9.44 3.61
C TYR A 427 -32.28 8.80 5.02
N TYR A 428 -32.42 7.48 5.11
CA TYR A 428 -32.27 6.72 6.35
C TYR A 428 -30.90 6.98 6.99
N ILE A 429 -29.81 6.91 6.22
CA ILE A 429 -28.48 7.22 6.75
C ILE A 429 -28.39 8.68 7.24
N ALA A 430 -28.81 9.63 6.40
CA ALA A 430 -28.62 11.05 6.65
C ALA A 430 -29.56 11.66 7.71
N SER A 431 -30.71 11.02 7.98
CA SER A 431 -31.66 11.42 9.04
C SER A 431 -31.33 10.82 10.40
N ASN A 432 -30.34 9.92 10.47
CA ASN A 432 -29.89 9.27 11.69
C ASN A 432 -28.42 9.57 12.05
N LYS A 433 -27.62 10.08 11.11
CA LYS A 433 -26.30 10.65 11.34
C LYS A 433 -26.15 11.89 10.46
N THR A 434 -25.81 13.03 11.06
CA THR A 434 -25.61 14.30 10.34
C THR A 434 -24.69 14.05 9.16
N LEU A 435 -24.87 14.70 8.00
CA LEU A 435 -23.90 14.65 6.90
C LEU A 435 -22.81 15.72 7.08
N LYS A 436 -21.68 15.59 6.37
CA LYS A 436 -20.73 16.71 6.22
C LYS A 436 -21.41 17.82 5.41
N VAL A 437 -21.06 19.07 5.68
CA VAL A 437 -21.50 20.18 4.81
C VAL A 437 -20.66 20.19 3.53
N PRO A 438 -21.14 20.79 2.42
CA PRO A 438 -20.30 21.08 1.28
C PRO A 438 -19.38 22.27 1.64
N MET A 439 -18.05 22.19 1.56
CA MET A 439 -17.27 21.02 1.13
C MET A 439 -16.97 20.08 2.27
N ALA A 440 -17.04 18.79 1.98
CA ALA A 440 -16.96 17.72 2.96
C ALA A 440 -15.51 17.47 3.43
N PHE A 441 -14.52 17.84 2.61
CA PHE A 441 -13.11 17.57 2.86
C PHE A 441 -12.22 18.81 2.67
N SER A 442 -12.38 19.58 1.58
CA SER A 442 -11.61 20.81 1.33
C SER A 442 -12.42 22.05 1.68
N ASN A 443 -12.41 22.52 2.94
CA ASN A 443 -13.41 23.50 3.41
C ASN A 443 -12.89 24.60 4.34
N VAL A 444 -11.58 24.63 4.63
CA VAL A 444 -11.02 25.61 5.57
C VAL A 444 -11.23 27.02 5.04
N GLY A 445 -10.94 27.25 3.76
CA GLY A 445 -11.09 28.52 3.08
C GLY A 445 -12.53 29.05 3.00
N MET A 446 -13.53 28.21 3.26
CA MET A 446 -14.95 28.59 3.28
C MET A 446 -15.45 28.94 4.70
N GLY A 447 -14.60 28.82 5.71
CA GLY A 447 -14.92 29.12 7.10
C GLY A 447 -15.58 27.99 7.87
N ILE A 448 -15.50 26.76 7.35
CA ILE A 448 -16.16 25.58 7.89
C ILE A 448 -15.10 24.73 8.62
N ALA A 449 -14.48 25.27 9.68
CA ALA A 449 -13.24 24.70 10.22
C ALA A 449 -13.43 23.68 11.37
N GLY A 450 -14.34 22.71 11.21
CA GLY A 450 -14.51 21.60 12.17
C GLY A 450 -13.72 20.35 11.80
N GLN A 451 -13.87 19.86 10.57
CA GLN A 451 -13.11 18.73 10.00
C GLN A 451 -12.80 18.98 8.52
N ASN A 452 -11.53 18.79 8.13
CA ASN A 452 -11.01 19.00 6.79
C ASN A 452 -9.73 18.21 6.57
N GLU A 453 -9.25 18.18 5.31
CA GLU A 453 -8.01 17.55 4.89
C GLU A 453 -7.07 18.54 4.17
N ASP A 454 -7.38 19.84 4.14
CA ASP A 454 -6.61 20.85 3.38
C ASP A 454 -5.13 20.89 3.78
N ASN A 455 -4.82 20.71 5.06
CA ASN A 455 -3.45 20.70 5.55
C ASN A 455 -2.68 19.40 5.24
N LEU A 456 -3.29 18.42 4.58
CA LEU A 456 -2.54 17.32 3.97
C LEU A 456 -1.73 17.81 2.78
N PHE A 457 -2.11 18.92 2.15
CA PHE A 457 -1.48 19.43 0.94
C PHE A 457 -0.93 20.85 1.16
N GLY A 458 0.12 21.17 0.43
CA GLY A 458 0.74 22.49 0.48
C GLY A 458 2.23 22.47 0.23
N THR A 459 2.81 23.65 0.10
CA THR A 459 4.27 23.84 0.17
C THR A 459 4.73 23.91 1.63
N ASP A 460 6.05 23.81 1.86
CA ASP A 460 6.63 23.94 3.19
C ASP A 460 6.33 25.27 3.90
N ASP A 461 5.86 26.28 3.17
CA ASP A 461 5.51 27.62 3.65
C ASP A 461 4.00 27.82 3.90
N GLN A 462 3.16 26.86 3.50
CA GLN A 462 1.71 26.97 3.60
C GLN A 462 1.21 26.04 4.69
N ALA A 463 0.34 26.53 5.58
CA ALA A 463 -0.25 25.65 6.59
C ALA A 463 -1.24 24.65 5.98
N TYR A 464 -1.87 25.01 4.87
CA TYR A 464 -2.80 24.18 4.11
C TYR A 464 -2.99 24.72 2.70
N THR A 465 -3.60 23.94 1.81
CA THR A 465 -3.98 24.36 0.46
C THR A 465 -5.31 23.72 0.04
N PRO A 466 -6.31 24.51 -0.39
CA PRO A 466 -7.51 23.95 -1.03
C PRO A 466 -7.11 23.14 -2.26
N TYR A 467 -7.67 21.95 -2.41
CA TYR A 467 -7.18 20.97 -3.39
C TYR A 467 -8.25 20.53 -4.41
N GLU A 468 -9.35 21.26 -4.48
CA GLU A 468 -10.38 21.10 -5.51
C GLU A 468 -10.89 22.45 -6.02
N PHE A 469 -11.54 22.42 -7.19
CA PHE A 469 -11.83 23.63 -7.98
C PHE A 469 -12.78 24.62 -7.29
N TYR A 470 -13.78 24.15 -6.55
CA TYR A 470 -14.80 25.00 -5.94
C TYR A 470 -14.21 25.77 -4.77
N SER A 471 -13.60 25.09 -3.81
CA SER A 471 -12.93 25.68 -2.66
C SER A 471 -11.77 26.58 -3.07
N TRP A 472 -10.96 26.19 -4.06
CA TRP A 472 -9.93 27.09 -4.59
C TRP A 472 -10.50 28.39 -5.16
N ASN A 473 -11.54 28.29 -5.99
CA ASN A 473 -12.11 29.45 -6.67
C ASN A 473 -12.93 30.34 -5.73
N ASN A 474 -13.40 29.80 -4.61
CA ASN A 474 -14.25 30.47 -3.65
C ASN A 474 -13.58 30.74 -2.29
N ASP A 475 -12.28 30.47 -2.14
CA ASP A 475 -11.52 30.70 -0.92
C ASP A 475 -11.72 32.14 -0.37
N LYS A 476 -11.70 32.25 0.96
CA LYS A 476 -11.92 33.48 1.73
C LYS A 476 -10.86 33.67 2.83
N ASP A 477 -9.86 32.80 2.92
CA ASP A 477 -8.77 32.93 3.88
C ASP A 477 -7.55 33.61 3.25
N SER A 478 -7.47 34.92 3.41
CA SER A 478 -6.37 35.74 2.88
C SER A 478 -5.04 35.58 3.63
N LYS A 479 -4.76 34.41 4.21
CA LYS A 479 -3.57 34.11 5.03
C LYS A 479 -2.94 32.75 4.70
N ASN A 480 -3.49 32.01 3.73
CA ASN A 480 -3.04 30.67 3.38
C ASN A 480 -2.09 30.67 2.15
N SER A 481 -1.88 31.83 1.52
CA SER A 481 -1.16 32.02 0.25
C SER A 481 -1.67 31.10 -0.86
N ALA A 482 -2.94 30.71 -0.82
CA ALA A 482 -3.60 29.79 -1.72
C ALA A 482 -4.94 30.37 -2.17
N GLY A 483 -5.64 29.67 -3.08
CA GLY A 483 -6.94 30.13 -3.55
C GLY A 483 -6.86 31.29 -4.56
N LYS A 484 -8.00 31.57 -5.18
CA LYS A 484 -8.12 32.60 -6.22
C LYS A 484 -7.98 34.02 -5.66
N ASP A 485 -8.41 34.24 -4.42
CA ASP A 485 -8.35 35.52 -3.73
C ASP A 485 -6.91 36.02 -3.53
N GLU A 486 -5.96 35.13 -3.19
CA GLU A 486 -4.55 35.50 -3.04
C GLU A 486 -3.74 35.36 -4.33
N THR A 487 -3.99 34.32 -5.13
CA THR A 487 -3.17 34.04 -6.34
C THR A 487 -3.63 34.77 -7.60
N GLY A 488 -4.86 35.29 -7.60
CA GLY A 488 -5.55 35.89 -8.75
C GLY A 488 -5.91 34.90 -9.86
N LYS A 489 -5.72 33.59 -9.66
CA LYS A 489 -5.91 32.54 -10.68
C LYS A 489 -7.07 31.65 -10.34
N THR A 490 -7.87 31.31 -11.34
CA THR A 490 -8.83 30.21 -11.24
C THR A 490 -8.08 28.88 -11.07
N TRP A 491 -8.78 27.85 -10.59
CA TRP A 491 -8.22 26.50 -10.46
C TRP A 491 -7.55 26.00 -11.75
N ASP A 492 -8.23 26.11 -12.88
CA ASP A 492 -7.70 25.67 -14.18
C ASP A 492 -6.46 26.46 -14.66
N GLU A 493 -6.33 27.72 -14.24
CA GLU A 493 -5.14 28.53 -14.49
C GLU A 493 -4.01 28.15 -13.54
N PHE A 494 -4.32 27.94 -12.25
CA PHE A 494 -3.36 27.55 -11.24
C PHE A 494 -2.75 26.18 -11.52
N MET A 495 -3.55 25.19 -11.88
CA MET A 495 -3.07 23.82 -12.18
C MET A 495 -2.09 23.75 -13.36
N LYS A 496 -2.01 24.81 -14.19
CA LYS A 496 -1.02 24.93 -15.27
C LYS A 496 0.34 25.48 -14.82
N THR A 497 0.42 26.10 -13.64
CA THR A 497 1.67 26.65 -13.09
C THR A 497 2.59 25.55 -12.56
N LYS A 498 3.79 25.92 -12.11
CA LYS A 498 4.71 24.97 -11.48
C LYS A 498 4.17 24.48 -10.14
N GLU A 499 3.59 25.39 -9.37
CA GLU A 499 2.99 25.15 -8.06
C GLU A 499 1.75 24.25 -8.18
N GLY A 500 0.88 24.51 -9.16
CA GLY A 500 -0.28 23.66 -9.42
C GLY A 500 0.10 22.23 -9.86
N LYS A 501 1.19 22.06 -10.63
CA LYS A 501 1.71 20.73 -10.96
C LYS A 501 2.31 20.02 -9.75
N ALA A 502 2.91 20.75 -8.82
CA ALA A 502 3.38 20.17 -7.56
C ALA A 502 2.21 19.69 -6.71
N LEU A 503 1.13 20.48 -6.58
CA LEU A 503 -0.10 20.06 -5.92
C LEU A 503 -0.73 18.84 -6.62
N ALA A 504 -0.77 18.82 -7.95
CA ALA A 504 -1.25 17.67 -8.73
C ALA A 504 -0.50 16.38 -8.38
N LEU A 505 0.83 16.45 -8.24
CA LEU A 505 1.66 15.31 -7.84
C LEU A 505 1.37 14.89 -6.39
N GLN A 506 1.17 15.84 -5.47
CA GLN A 506 0.80 15.50 -4.08
C GLN A 506 -0.56 14.79 -3.99
N LEU A 507 -1.54 15.23 -4.79
CA LEU A 507 -2.87 14.60 -4.88
C LEU A 507 -2.79 13.20 -5.48
N GLU A 508 -1.99 13.04 -6.54
CA GLU A 508 -1.71 11.75 -7.17
C GLU A 508 -1.08 10.77 -6.18
N MET A 509 -0.01 11.19 -5.49
CA MET A 509 0.71 10.39 -4.51
C MET A 509 -0.09 10.07 -3.23
N ALA A 510 -1.31 10.60 -3.09
CA ALA A 510 -2.24 10.33 -2.00
C ALA A 510 -3.49 9.53 -2.45
N SER A 511 -3.62 9.22 -3.75
CA SER A 511 -4.80 8.55 -4.32
C SER A 511 -4.41 7.23 -5.01
N PRO A 512 -5.09 6.11 -4.74
CA PRO A 512 -4.82 4.85 -5.44
C PRO A 512 -5.30 4.87 -6.90
N ILE A 513 -6.27 5.72 -7.26
CA ILE A 513 -6.95 5.67 -8.57
C ILE A 513 -5.99 5.94 -9.74
N PRO A 514 -5.12 6.97 -9.72
CA PRO A 514 -4.14 7.20 -10.78
C PRO A 514 -3.25 6.00 -11.06
N TYR A 515 -2.85 5.28 -10.00
CA TYR A 515 -1.97 4.12 -10.07
C TYR A 515 -2.68 2.88 -10.60
N LEU A 516 -3.92 2.63 -10.16
CA LEU A 516 -4.73 1.49 -10.62
C LEU A 516 -5.23 1.66 -12.07
N THR A 517 -5.44 2.89 -12.51
CA THR A 517 -5.98 3.20 -13.85
C THR A 517 -4.90 3.54 -14.88
N ASN A 518 -3.67 3.72 -14.43
CA ASN A 518 -2.57 4.31 -15.20
C ASN A 518 -2.91 5.71 -15.79
N GLN A 519 -3.70 6.51 -15.08
CA GLN A 519 -4.07 7.87 -15.48
C GLN A 519 -3.51 8.91 -14.50
N THR A 520 -2.43 9.58 -14.88
CA THR A 520 -1.79 10.59 -14.02
C THR A 520 -2.53 11.93 -14.03
N ILE A 521 -2.57 12.56 -12.86
CA ILE A 521 -3.07 13.92 -12.64
C ILE A 521 -1.95 14.91 -12.95
N SER A 522 -0.73 14.58 -12.55
CA SER A 522 0.48 15.40 -12.72
C SER A 522 0.96 15.47 -14.18
N GLY A 523 0.49 14.55 -15.03
CA GLY A 523 1.03 14.33 -16.37
C GLY A 523 2.40 13.64 -16.36
N SER A 524 2.83 13.09 -15.21
CA SER A 524 4.02 12.24 -15.09
C SER A 524 3.88 11.05 -16.05
N LYS A 525 4.99 10.73 -16.73
CA LYS A 525 5.10 9.57 -17.65
C LYS A 525 5.94 8.44 -17.04
N ASP A 526 6.29 8.58 -15.76
CA ASP A 526 7.16 7.63 -15.10
C ASP A 526 6.39 6.38 -14.66
N SER A 527 7.11 5.38 -14.16
CA SER A 527 6.53 4.10 -13.75
C SER A 527 5.57 4.29 -12.58
N LEU A 528 4.27 4.18 -12.84
CA LEU A 528 3.19 4.33 -11.85
C LEU A 528 3.25 3.29 -10.74
N GLY A 529 3.95 2.18 -10.94
CA GLY A 529 4.28 1.23 -9.89
C GLY A 529 3.63 -0.13 -10.10
N ASP A 530 3.80 -0.97 -9.09
CA ASP A 530 3.36 -2.35 -9.02
C ASP A 530 2.25 -2.46 -7.97
N SER A 531 1.02 -2.69 -8.40
CA SER A 531 -0.10 -2.97 -7.51
C SER A 531 0.12 -4.29 -6.75
N ALA A 532 -0.32 -4.32 -5.49
CA ALA A 532 -0.36 -5.54 -4.69
C ALA A 532 -1.32 -6.55 -5.35
N PRO A 533 -0.99 -7.85 -5.40
CA PRO A 533 -1.83 -8.83 -6.08
C PRO A 533 -3.13 -9.21 -5.33
N TYR A 534 -3.27 -8.90 -4.04
CA TYR A 534 -4.42 -9.31 -3.21
C TYR A 534 -4.98 -8.12 -2.42
N TRP A 535 -6.26 -7.84 -2.60
CA TRP A 535 -6.94 -6.72 -1.97
C TRP A 535 -8.20 -7.19 -1.26
N TYR A 536 -8.32 -6.85 0.02
CA TYR A 536 -9.53 -7.00 0.81
C TYR A 536 -9.99 -5.61 1.25
N VAL A 537 -11.14 -5.17 0.77
CA VAL A 537 -11.66 -3.83 0.99
C VAL A 537 -13.09 -3.91 1.48
N ARG A 538 -13.41 -3.17 2.55
CA ARG A 538 -14.77 -3.06 3.06
C ARG A 538 -15.14 -1.60 3.26
N HIS A 539 -16.39 -1.23 3.00
CA HIS A 539 -16.95 0.07 3.38
C HIS A 539 -18.35 -0.14 3.96
N GLY A 540 -18.62 0.35 5.16
CA GLY A 540 -19.88 0.04 5.82
C GLY A 540 -21.10 0.69 5.17
N MET A 541 -22.24 0.00 5.10
CA MET A 541 -23.50 0.59 4.62
C MET A 541 -24.06 1.68 5.56
N ALA A 542 -23.60 1.77 6.81
CA ALA A 542 -23.95 2.88 7.70
C ALA A 542 -22.84 3.96 7.76
N ASP A 543 -21.80 3.82 6.95
CA ASP A 543 -20.69 4.74 6.86
C ASP A 543 -20.95 5.82 5.80
N ARG A 544 -21.14 7.06 6.27
CA ARG A 544 -21.34 8.25 5.45
C ARG A 544 -20.11 9.15 5.39
N ASP A 545 -18.99 8.76 5.98
CA ASP A 545 -17.83 9.65 6.17
C ASP A 545 -17.13 9.94 4.83
N THR A 546 -17.36 9.08 3.82
CA THR A 546 -17.16 9.35 2.39
C THR A 546 -18.30 8.76 1.54
N SER A 547 -18.23 8.98 0.23
CA SER A 547 -19.24 8.60 -0.76
C SER A 547 -19.19 7.11 -1.13
N PHE A 548 -20.36 6.48 -1.25
CA PHE A 548 -20.48 5.15 -1.87
C PHE A 548 -19.98 5.14 -3.31
N ALA A 549 -20.17 6.24 -4.05
CA ALA A 549 -19.73 6.35 -5.43
C ALA A 549 -18.20 6.37 -5.56
N LEU A 550 -17.50 6.97 -4.58
CA LEU A 550 -16.04 6.96 -4.50
C LEU A 550 -15.53 5.54 -4.28
N GLN A 551 -16.16 4.79 -3.38
CA GLN A 551 -15.81 3.39 -3.11
C GLN A 551 -16.13 2.47 -4.30
N THR A 552 -17.22 2.72 -5.02
CA THR A 552 -17.54 2.01 -6.26
C THR A 552 -16.48 2.26 -7.34
N VAL A 553 -15.96 3.49 -7.47
CA VAL A 553 -14.84 3.77 -8.38
C VAL A 553 -13.57 3.01 -7.96
N LEU A 554 -13.22 3.00 -6.67
CA LEU A 554 -12.09 2.20 -6.17
C LEU A 554 -12.27 0.71 -6.50
N ARG A 555 -13.46 0.16 -6.27
CA ARG A 555 -13.80 -1.23 -6.59
C ARG A 555 -13.55 -1.54 -8.06
N TYR A 556 -14.05 -0.71 -8.97
CA TYR A 556 -13.87 -0.97 -10.41
C TYR A 556 -12.44 -0.69 -10.87
N ALA A 557 -11.73 0.26 -10.26
CA ALA A 557 -10.30 0.45 -10.52
C ALA A 557 -9.51 -0.82 -10.15
N MET A 558 -9.80 -1.43 -9.00
CA MET A 558 -9.17 -2.69 -8.58
C MET A 558 -9.43 -3.84 -9.57
N THR A 559 -10.68 -4.02 -10.02
CA THR A 559 -11.01 -5.14 -10.92
C THR A 559 -10.60 -4.93 -12.37
N ASN A 560 -10.32 -3.68 -12.78
CA ASN A 560 -9.78 -3.38 -14.11
C ASN A 560 -8.25 -3.48 -14.15
N ASP A 561 -7.57 -3.47 -12.99
CA ASP A 561 -6.13 -3.71 -12.91
C ASP A 561 -5.81 -5.20 -13.00
N SER A 562 -5.33 -5.62 -14.17
CA SER A 562 -4.97 -7.02 -14.45
C SER A 562 -3.84 -7.61 -13.60
N SER A 563 -3.10 -6.78 -12.85
CA SER A 563 -2.06 -7.26 -11.92
C SER A 563 -2.65 -7.72 -10.59
N ILE A 564 -3.86 -7.27 -10.24
CA ILE A 564 -4.60 -7.71 -9.08
C ILE A 564 -5.25 -9.06 -9.39
N LYS A 565 -4.89 -10.08 -8.59
CA LYS A 565 -5.37 -11.44 -8.75
C LYS A 565 -6.67 -11.71 -7.99
N ASP A 566 -6.84 -11.00 -6.89
CA ASP A 566 -8.01 -11.11 -6.02
C ASP A 566 -8.38 -9.72 -5.49
N ALA A 567 -9.51 -9.20 -5.98
CA ALA A 567 -10.08 -7.93 -5.59
C ALA A 567 -11.38 -8.20 -4.82
N ASN A 568 -11.23 -8.49 -3.54
CA ASN A 568 -12.34 -8.75 -2.62
C ASN A 568 -12.85 -7.41 -2.08
N PHE A 569 -14.02 -6.98 -2.52
CA PHE A 569 -14.66 -5.73 -2.13
C PHE A 569 -16.11 -5.99 -1.72
N GLU A 570 -16.56 -5.33 -0.66
CA GLU A 570 -17.94 -5.43 -0.21
C GLU A 570 -18.38 -4.15 0.54
N PHE A 571 -19.66 -3.81 0.41
CA PHE A 571 -20.28 -2.82 1.27
C PHE A 571 -20.83 -3.47 2.52
N ALA A 572 -20.08 -3.58 3.61
CA ALA A 572 -20.48 -4.37 4.78
C ALA A 572 -21.79 -3.91 5.45
N TRP A 573 -22.73 -4.84 5.67
CA TRP A 573 -24.07 -4.57 6.17
C TRP A 573 -24.11 -3.74 7.45
N LEU A 574 -24.73 -2.56 7.31
CA LEU A 574 -24.95 -1.51 8.30
C LEU A 574 -23.78 -1.25 9.27
N LYS A 575 -22.54 -1.54 8.84
CA LYS A 575 -21.35 -1.19 9.60
C LYS A 575 -21.17 0.34 9.55
N PRO A 576 -20.83 0.98 10.68
CA PRO A 576 -20.55 2.41 10.71
C PRO A 576 -19.16 2.70 10.13
N HIS A 577 -18.70 3.94 10.28
CA HIS A 577 -17.31 4.33 10.03
C HIS A 577 -16.37 3.63 11.01
N SER A 578 -15.94 2.42 10.66
CA SER A 578 -15.10 1.56 11.47
C SER A 578 -14.41 0.52 10.59
N GLY A 579 -13.56 -0.31 11.21
CA GLY A 579 -12.86 -1.41 10.55
C GLY A 579 -12.52 -2.48 11.57
N ASP A 580 -11.85 -3.54 11.10
CA ASP A 580 -11.54 -4.70 11.90
C ASP A 580 -12.79 -5.29 12.58
N TYR A 581 -13.96 -5.31 11.92
CA TYR A 581 -15.20 -5.88 12.47
C TYR A 581 -15.49 -7.31 11.99
N ASP A 582 -14.62 -7.84 11.15
CA ASP A 582 -14.68 -9.11 10.41
C ASP A 582 -13.30 -9.79 10.41
N VAL A 583 -12.47 -9.58 11.44
CA VAL A 583 -11.07 -10.08 11.52
C VAL A 583 -10.96 -11.57 11.21
N GLN A 584 -11.96 -12.38 11.56
CA GLN A 584 -11.95 -13.81 11.29
C GLN A 584 -12.04 -14.11 9.79
N GLU A 585 -12.87 -13.36 9.06
CA GLU A 585 -13.03 -13.48 7.61
C GLU A 585 -11.79 -12.96 6.89
N ALA A 586 -11.39 -11.71 7.15
CA ALA A 586 -10.23 -11.07 6.52
C ALA A 586 -8.94 -11.90 6.67
N TYR A 587 -8.74 -12.56 7.82
CA TYR A 587 -7.54 -13.37 8.05
C TYR A 587 -7.65 -14.77 7.45
N SER A 588 -8.86 -15.29 7.31
CA SER A 588 -9.09 -16.53 6.56
C SER A 588 -8.82 -16.30 5.07
N TRP A 589 -9.30 -15.19 4.51
CA TRP A 589 -8.95 -14.72 3.18
C TRP A 589 -7.43 -14.58 3.00
N LEU A 590 -6.75 -13.91 3.93
CA LEU A 590 -5.30 -13.75 3.87
C LEU A 590 -4.56 -15.10 3.90
N GLU A 591 -5.02 -16.06 4.71
CA GLU A 591 -4.43 -17.40 4.73
C GLU A 591 -4.53 -18.08 3.37
N ASP A 592 -5.63 -17.92 2.66
CA ASP A 592 -5.84 -18.52 1.34
C ASP A 592 -5.05 -17.79 0.26
N ALA A 593 -4.92 -16.47 0.33
CA ALA A 593 -4.01 -15.69 -0.51
C ALA A 593 -2.56 -16.15 -0.35
N VAL A 594 -2.08 -16.30 0.91
CA VAL A 594 -0.73 -16.77 1.21
C VAL A 594 -0.50 -18.19 0.69
N LYS A 595 -1.44 -19.12 0.93
CA LYS A 595 -1.36 -20.51 0.42
C LYS A 595 -1.27 -20.53 -1.11
N THR A 596 -2.08 -19.73 -1.78
CA THR A 596 -2.11 -19.63 -3.24
C THR A 596 -0.77 -19.12 -3.77
N ALA A 597 -0.26 -18.03 -3.21
CA ALA A 597 1.03 -17.46 -3.59
C ALA A 597 2.20 -18.41 -3.31
N ASP A 598 2.20 -19.11 -2.17
CA ASP A 598 3.23 -20.09 -1.84
C ASP A 598 3.21 -21.29 -2.79
N ALA A 599 2.02 -21.73 -3.23
CA ALA A 599 1.88 -22.77 -4.23
C ALA A 599 2.41 -22.32 -5.61
N GLU A 600 2.11 -21.09 -6.02
CA GLU A 600 2.68 -20.50 -7.25
C GLU A 600 4.20 -20.36 -7.19
N ASP A 601 4.74 -19.87 -6.08
CA ASP A 601 6.18 -19.71 -5.89
C ASP A 601 6.88 -21.08 -5.88
N ALA A 602 6.25 -22.10 -5.30
CA ALA A 602 6.71 -23.48 -5.37
C ALA A 602 6.67 -24.04 -6.79
N ALA A 603 5.69 -23.67 -7.61
CA ALA A 603 5.59 -24.04 -9.02
C ALA A 603 6.59 -23.30 -9.91
N LYS A 604 6.91 -22.03 -9.60
CA LYS A 604 7.91 -21.20 -10.28
C LYS A 604 9.34 -21.59 -9.89
N LYS A 605 9.57 -22.09 -8.67
CA LYS A 605 10.84 -22.71 -8.30
C LYS A 605 11.09 -23.86 -9.27
N PRO A 606 12.21 -23.88 -10.02
CA PRO A 606 12.51 -25.01 -10.87
C PRO A 606 12.46 -26.25 -10.00
N SER A 607 11.62 -27.23 -10.37
CA SER A 607 11.55 -28.52 -9.69
C SER A 607 12.96 -28.93 -9.32
N ALA A 608 13.20 -29.30 -8.04
CA ALA A 608 14.48 -29.82 -7.58
C ALA A 608 15.07 -30.67 -8.71
N PRO A 609 16.34 -30.46 -9.12
CA PRO A 609 16.85 -31.08 -10.33
C PRO A 609 16.55 -32.57 -10.22
N LYS A 610 15.60 -33.06 -11.05
CA LYS A 610 15.23 -34.49 -11.09
C LYS A 610 16.54 -35.25 -10.98
N PRO A 611 16.70 -36.19 -10.02
CA PRO A 611 18.00 -36.78 -9.70
C PRO A 611 18.69 -37.07 -11.00
N ASN A 612 19.79 -36.34 -11.27
CA ASN A 612 20.44 -36.30 -12.57
C ASN A 612 20.47 -37.75 -13.07
N LYS A 613 19.68 -38.11 -14.10
CA LYS A 613 19.89 -39.39 -14.80
C LYS A 613 21.38 -39.41 -15.08
N LYS A 614 22.15 -40.28 -14.41
CA LYS A 614 23.62 -40.26 -14.39
C LYS A 614 24.08 -39.99 -15.83
N ARG A 615 24.49 -38.75 -16.13
CA ARG A 615 24.79 -38.36 -17.51
C ARG A 615 25.90 -39.29 -17.97
N LYS A 616 25.72 -39.94 -19.11
CA LYS A 616 26.63 -40.99 -19.57
C LYS A 616 28.04 -40.39 -19.73
N THR A 617 29.06 -41.19 -19.45
CA THR A 617 30.46 -40.76 -19.59
C THR A 617 30.82 -40.61 -21.08
N GLN A 618 31.30 -39.42 -21.50
CA GLN A 618 31.79 -39.23 -22.86
C GLN A 618 33.02 -40.09 -23.14
N THR A 619 33.23 -40.47 -24.40
CA THR A 619 34.51 -41.03 -24.86
C THR A 619 35.12 -40.09 -25.89
N ILE A 620 36.34 -39.61 -25.62
CA ILE A 620 37.12 -38.78 -26.53
C ILE A 620 38.16 -39.69 -27.20
N ARG A 621 38.11 -39.81 -28.53
CA ARG A 621 39.13 -40.53 -29.32
C ARG A 621 39.86 -39.55 -30.22
N VAL A 622 41.18 -39.50 -30.07
CA VAL A 622 42.06 -38.73 -30.95
C VAL A 622 42.71 -39.71 -31.92
N SER A 623 42.62 -39.44 -33.21
CA SER A 623 43.24 -40.32 -34.21
C SER A 623 44.76 -40.30 -34.07
N LYS A 624 45.37 -41.48 -33.85
CA LYS A 624 46.80 -41.65 -33.55
C LYS A 624 47.71 -41.05 -34.63
N LYS A 625 47.28 -41.03 -35.90
CA LYS A 625 48.03 -40.47 -37.05
C LYS A 625 48.25 -38.96 -36.98
N TYR A 626 47.52 -38.25 -36.12
CA TYR A 626 47.71 -36.80 -35.90
C TYR A 626 48.48 -36.50 -34.61
N LEU A 627 48.73 -37.50 -33.76
CA LEU A 627 49.53 -37.35 -32.53
C LEU A 627 51.03 -37.54 -32.76
N LYS A 628 51.44 -38.00 -33.95
CA LYS A 628 52.84 -38.08 -34.35
C LYS A 628 52.96 -37.56 -35.78
N LYS A 629 53.81 -36.56 -36.02
CA LYS A 629 54.12 -36.05 -37.36
C LYS A 629 55.62 -35.86 -37.51
N THR A 630 56.13 -36.16 -38.70
CA THR A 630 57.53 -35.97 -39.05
C THR A 630 57.60 -35.04 -40.26
N TYR A 631 58.49 -34.05 -40.21
CA TYR A 631 58.75 -33.13 -41.32
C TYR A 631 60.25 -33.08 -41.58
N LYS A 632 60.63 -32.95 -42.87
CA LYS A 632 62.03 -32.70 -43.25
C LYS A 632 62.37 -31.23 -42.91
N ALA A 633 63.54 -30.96 -42.33
CA ALA A 633 63.98 -29.61 -41.95
C ALA A 633 63.95 -28.64 -43.14
N ARG A 634 64.30 -29.11 -44.35
CA ARG A 634 64.20 -28.34 -45.59
C ARG A 634 62.77 -27.84 -45.90
N ALA A 635 61.75 -28.61 -45.51
CA ALA A 635 60.35 -28.24 -45.74
C ALA A 635 59.87 -27.10 -44.81
N LEU A 636 60.57 -26.87 -43.70
CA LEU A 636 60.30 -25.78 -42.75
C LEU A 636 61.20 -24.56 -42.97
N LYS A 637 62.25 -24.65 -43.79
CA LYS A 637 63.03 -23.48 -44.25
C LYS A 637 62.20 -22.57 -45.16
N LYS A 638 61.33 -23.15 -46.01
CA LYS A 638 60.52 -22.39 -46.98
C LYS A 638 59.24 -21.80 -46.36
N SER A 639 58.49 -22.57 -45.57
CA SER A 639 57.22 -22.10 -44.97
C SER A 639 56.85 -22.84 -43.68
N SER A 640 55.98 -22.21 -42.87
CA SER A 640 55.40 -22.87 -41.69
C SER A 640 54.45 -23.99 -42.10
N LYS A 641 54.35 -25.06 -41.31
CA LYS A 641 53.39 -26.15 -41.56
C LYS A 641 52.25 -26.11 -40.55
N ARG A 642 51.05 -26.46 -41.00
CA ARG A 642 49.85 -26.52 -40.16
C ARG A 642 49.11 -27.81 -40.43
N PHE A 643 48.48 -28.35 -39.39
CA PHE A 643 47.52 -29.44 -39.54
C PHE A 643 46.48 -29.39 -38.43
N LYS A 644 45.29 -29.94 -38.69
CA LYS A 644 44.19 -29.98 -37.72
C LYS A 644 44.13 -31.34 -37.04
N LEU A 645 44.06 -31.35 -35.72
CA LEU A 645 43.81 -32.58 -34.95
C LEU A 645 42.38 -33.06 -35.23
N LYS A 646 42.22 -34.33 -35.62
CA LYS A 646 40.89 -34.95 -35.73
C LYS A 646 40.55 -35.71 -34.45
N VAL A 647 39.47 -35.30 -33.81
CA VAL A 647 38.93 -35.88 -32.58
C VAL A 647 37.48 -36.29 -32.82
N SER A 648 37.12 -37.49 -32.36
CA SER A 648 35.75 -37.98 -32.32
C SER A 648 35.27 -38.06 -30.88
N VAL A 649 34.04 -37.63 -30.62
CA VAL A 649 33.41 -37.64 -29.30
C VAL A 649 32.03 -38.29 -29.41
N LYS A 650 31.79 -39.35 -28.61
CA LYS A 650 30.54 -40.15 -28.62
C LYS A 650 29.27 -39.37 -28.21
N GLY A 651 29.36 -38.07 -27.90
CA GLY A 651 28.23 -37.19 -27.60
C GLY A 651 28.08 -35.98 -28.54
N LYS A 652 28.82 -35.93 -29.66
CA LYS A 652 28.86 -34.80 -30.63
C LYS A 652 29.08 -33.40 -30.02
N ALA A 653 29.60 -33.32 -28.79
CA ALA A 653 29.83 -32.06 -28.08
C ALA A 653 30.92 -31.21 -28.74
N PRO A 654 30.83 -29.86 -28.68
CA PRO A 654 31.92 -28.97 -29.09
C PRO A 654 33.23 -29.29 -28.34
N VAL A 655 34.33 -29.37 -29.09
CA VAL A 655 35.66 -29.72 -28.56
C VAL A 655 36.60 -28.53 -28.60
N THR A 656 37.26 -28.27 -27.48
CA THR A 656 38.32 -27.26 -27.39
C THR A 656 39.67 -27.88 -27.05
N PHE A 657 40.73 -27.22 -27.51
CA PHE A 657 42.11 -27.69 -27.35
C PHE A 657 42.95 -26.61 -26.67
N THR A 658 43.75 -27.02 -25.69
CA THR A 658 44.73 -26.12 -25.04
C THR A 658 46.06 -26.84 -24.85
N ARG A 659 47.16 -26.12 -24.97
CA ARG A 659 48.49 -26.64 -24.64
C ARG A 659 48.60 -26.70 -23.11
N LYS A 660 48.83 -27.89 -22.55
CA LYS A 660 49.09 -28.08 -21.12
C LYS A 660 50.57 -27.85 -20.79
N SER A 661 51.48 -28.42 -21.58
CA SER A 661 52.93 -28.25 -21.41
C SER A 661 53.71 -28.68 -22.66
N GLY A 662 55.03 -28.44 -22.68
CA GLY A 662 55.92 -28.74 -23.81
C GLY A 662 56.33 -27.49 -24.60
N SER A 663 56.95 -27.69 -25.77
CA SER A 663 57.59 -26.59 -26.52
C SER A 663 56.64 -25.43 -26.81
N LYS A 664 56.98 -24.22 -26.33
CA LYS A 664 56.21 -22.99 -26.58
C LYS A 664 56.25 -22.56 -28.06
N LYS A 665 57.27 -22.99 -28.81
CA LYS A 665 57.51 -22.66 -30.23
C LYS A 665 56.46 -23.24 -31.18
N ILE A 666 55.76 -24.30 -30.79
CA ILE A 666 54.64 -24.88 -31.55
C ILE A 666 53.34 -24.46 -30.88
N SER A 667 52.44 -23.84 -31.66
CA SER A 667 51.15 -23.36 -31.15
C SER A 667 50.00 -24.31 -31.51
N VAL A 668 49.01 -24.36 -30.62
CA VAL A 668 47.78 -25.15 -30.78
C VAL A 668 46.61 -24.20 -30.54
N SER A 669 45.77 -24.01 -31.55
CA SER A 669 44.59 -23.13 -31.43
C SER A 669 43.46 -23.81 -30.65
N ARG A 670 42.51 -23.01 -30.14
CA ARG A 670 41.31 -23.50 -29.43
C ARG A 670 40.48 -24.48 -30.28
N LYS A 671 40.51 -24.35 -31.61
CA LYS A 671 39.86 -25.23 -32.61
C LYS A 671 40.70 -26.45 -33.03
N GLY A 672 41.86 -26.68 -32.39
CA GLY A 672 42.70 -27.87 -32.61
C GLY A 672 43.65 -27.79 -33.80
N THR A 673 43.92 -26.60 -34.33
CA THR A 673 44.92 -26.42 -35.40
C THR A 673 46.30 -26.27 -34.79
N VAL A 674 47.24 -27.13 -35.19
CA VAL A 674 48.64 -27.10 -34.76
C VAL A 674 49.45 -26.36 -35.81
N ARG A 675 50.24 -25.37 -35.40
CA ARG A 675 51.17 -24.64 -36.26
C ARG A 675 52.61 -24.88 -35.84
N ILE A 676 53.40 -25.35 -36.80
CA ILE A 676 54.84 -25.54 -36.68
C ILE A 676 55.51 -24.37 -37.41
N PRO A 677 56.26 -23.51 -36.71
CA PRO A 677 56.82 -22.29 -37.30
C PRO A 677 57.87 -22.61 -38.36
N LYS A 678 58.07 -21.65 -39.29
CA LYS A 678 59.19 -21.65 -40.25
C LYS A 678 60.50 -21.62 -39.45
N GLY A 679 61.54 -22.31 -39.93
CA GLY A 679 62.87 -22.30 -39.31
C GLY A 679 63.03 -23.12 -38.03
N LEU A 680 62.05 -23.95 -37.64
CA LEU A 680 62.20 -24.81 -36.47
C LEU A 680 63.36 -25.81 -36.67
N LYS A 681 64.33 -25.82 -35.74
CA LYS A 681 65.55 -26.65 -35.82
C LYS A 681 65.24 -28.15 -35.80
N LYS A 682 66.19 -28.97 -36.28
CA LYS A 682 66.10 -30.44 -36.20
C LYS A 682 65.95 -30.87 -34.75
N GLY A 683 65.12 -31.87 -34.50
CA GLY A 683 64.84 -32.35 -33.14
C GLY A 683 63.45 -32.96 -32.97
N THR A 684 63.21 -33.52 -31.78
CA THR A 684 61.91 -34.10 -31.41
C THR A 684 61.22 -33.20 -30.38
N TYR A 685 60.05 -32.67 -30.74
CA TYR A 685 59.25 -31.80 -29.89
C TYR A 685 58.03 -32.56 -29.37
N LYS A 686 57.91 -32.68 -28.04
CA LYS A 686 56.74 -33.28 -27.37
C LYS A 686 55.89 -32.18 -26.74
N ILE A 687 54.58 -32.21 -26.99
CA ILE A 687 53.62 -31.22 -26.50
C ILE A 687 52.45 -31.96 -25.88
N LYS A 688 52.16 -31.72 -24.59
CA LYS A 688 50.95 -32.25 -23.95
C LYS A 688 49.79 -31.32 -24.27
N ILE A 689 48.78 -31.84 -24.95
CA ILE A 689 47.56 -31.12 -25.35
C ILE A 689 46.40 -31.64 -24.52
N LYS A 690 45.69 -30.72 -23.87
CA LYS A 690 44.44 -30.94 -23.15
C LYS A 690 43.29 -30.74 -24.14
N ILE A 691 42.40 -31.73 -24.22
CA ILE A 691 41.25 -31.75 -25.13
C ILE A 691 40.02 -31.82 -24.24
N ARG A 692 39.15 -30.80 -24.30
CA ARG A 692 37.94 -30.72 -23.50
C ARG A 692 36.71 -30.83 -24.39
N ALA A 693 35.90 -31.85 -24.17
CA ALA A 693 34.54 -31.92 -24.68
C ALA A 693 33.60 -31.28 -23.64
N ALA A 694 32.80 -30.30 -24.06
CA ALA A 694 31.83 -29.64 -23.18
C ALA A 694 30.74 -30.62 -22.70
N ALA A 695 30.07 -30.29 -21.59
CA ALA A 695 28.88 -31.03 -21.17
C ALA A 695 27.75 -30.83 -22.18
N THR A 696 26.88 -31.82 -22.32
CA THR A 696 25.64 -31.75 -23.10
C THR A 696 24.47 -32.19 -22.24
N LYS A 697 23.23 -32.09 -22.74
CA LYS A 697 22.02 -32.57 -22.05
C LYS A 697 22.13 -34.04 -21.61
N THR A 698 22.85 -34.88 -22.38
CA THR A 698 22.94 -36.33 -22.15
C THR A 698 24.28 -36.81 -21.57
N TYR A 699 25.37 -36.05 -21.73
CA TYR A 699 26.72 -36.50 -21.37
C TYR A 699 27.51 -35.50 -20.51
N GLN A 700 28.25 -35.99 -19.51
CA GLN A 700 29.13 -35.15 -18.66
C GLN A 700 30.32 -34.61 -19.43
N ALA A 701 30.79 -33.39 -19.10
CA ALA A 701 32.03 -32.86 -19.67
C ALA A 701 33.21 -33.82 -19.43
N LYS A 702 34.09 -33.97 -20.42
CA LYS A 702 35.28 -34.82 -20.28
C LYS A 702 36.51 -34.12 -20.79
N THR A 703 37.61 -34.37 -20.11
CA THR A 703 38.94 -33.94 -20.51
C THR A 703 39.81 -35.15 -20.81
N LEU A 704 40.57 -35.07 -21.89
CA LEU A 704 41.62 -36.02 -22.23
C LEU A 704 42.93 -35.27 -22.49
N THR A 705 44.03 -35.74 -21.90
CA THR A 705 45.37 -35.23 -22.24
C THR A 705 46.07 -36.22 -23.16
N LYS A 706 46.64 -35.73 -24.27
CA LYS A 706 47.46 -36.53 -25.18
C LYS A 706 48.77 -35.82 -25.50
N THR A 707 49.83 -36.60 -25.70
CA THR A 707 51.13 -36.09 -26.14
C THR A 707 51.20 -36.08 -27.66
N LEU A 708 51.34 -34.90 -28.24
CA LEU A 708 51.69 -34.68 -29.63
C LEU A 708 53.21 -34.70 -29.79
N THR A 709 53.73 -35.52 -30.70
CA THR A 709 55.17 -35.59 -31.02
C THR A 709 55.41 -35.09 -32.44
N ILE A 710 56.21 -34.04 -32.59
CA ILE A 710 56.65 -33.50 -33.87
C ILE A 710 58.14 -33.76 -34.03
N ARG A 711 58.54 -34.52 -35.06
CA ARG A 711 59.95 -34.77 -35.38
C ARG A 711 60.38 -33.96 -36.59
N ILE A 712 61.42 -33.15 -36.44
CA ILE A 712 62.06 -32.43 -37.54
C ILE A 712 63.37 -33.14 -37.86
N ARG A 713 63.45 -33.75 -39.06
CA ARG A 713 64.61 -34.53 -39.53
C ARG A 713 65.40 -33.79 -40.58
#